data_AF-A0A0C2JMM9-F1
#
_entry.id   AF-A0A0C2JMM9-F1
#
_cell.length_a   1.000
_cell.length_b   1.000
_cell.length_c   1.000
_cell.angle_alpha   90.00
_cell.angle_beta   90.00
_cell.angle_gamma   90.00
#
_symmetry.space_group_name_H-M   'P 1'
#
loop_
_entity.id
_entity.type
_entity.pdbx_description
1 polymer ?
#
loop_
_entity_poly.entity_id
_entity_poly.type
_entity_poly.pdbx_seq_one_letter_code
_entity_poly.pdbx_strand_id
1 'polypeptide(L)'
;MRDLATDRDRLYQLDWFHRMLTRERGEGSINPQALDRLARQIADLTAKIAADADRGKDQREDIDDFARDFPDGPPDVAQARSFQPHRVPNGPFYRAADPVVLIQGAGAAALRADAEPLYCTGADAAGAQGELADALGSDQHMGSELQRLLFQSGELEPGKWQQPWTPLYLLWTADYHPVGIAEPDARVLNPDADSEEAGDGKWRFNSRVGRYTRRHTETPRSVRLRGRLPLSPHAVLTLADRTDDLARAHATSAAARTELENLRDSVRGSASGGDLLSQALDGFTDQLLAREAALTRRPRNELAAVLDGAWTHTPLGATIDPSSPDGAAVAQFHPLRSGYALLTELTLVDRHGRSVDLITRDTADRHGSVAVAESMRVSAGSETARNRFQLAPRLPQAARARFDPVAADDDRPLHPQDSASPVCGWVVPDHLNRSLLAHAPDGTLLGELYSTYPEDTAVAWRNRHGTGTGLPDELHPRFRALLTHLLYGRGARLDNLLTLIDDADSTIDPAHPAHGHGGLHAVGRPLALVRANLAIELERPPHVRPTPTNLAASPRNDTALDDRDWPVLLGSPESLDDGLIGYLLDTDADHFFAVQTPGGTRLRPEQQTFTVPAGELRLRATSAGTDTTLSLLVDPRAAVHATTDLLPTAQFPSLHRELTGALPRMEATFRVADLLTADLPFHHDTTALGMPVPTVEPGAWDWLDPLGTPSPILNPGTGPHPGTAPPTVRTGRLRVTFPHVAPTSADGGRTGLSS
;
A
#
# COMPACT_ATOMS: atom_id res chain seq x y z
N MET A 1 -6.94 -18.66 14.41
CA MET A 1 -5.66 -18.99 13.73
C MET A 1 -4.55 -17.94 13.91
N ARG A 2 -4.78 -16.63 13.67
CA ARG A 2 -3.73 -15.61 13.85
C ARG A 2 -3.25 -15.47 15.29
N ASP A 3 -4.19 -15.46 16.23
CA ASP A 3 -3.88 -15.41 17.67
C ASP A 3 -3.06 -16.63 18.13
N LEU A 4 -3.30 -17.81 17.54
CA LEU A 4 -2.58 -19.05 17.85
C LEU A 4 -1.07 -18.93 17.56
N ALA A 5 -0.68 -18.31 16.45
CA ALA A 5 0.73 -18.13 16.10
C ALA A 5 1.43 -17.19 17.09
N THR A 6 0.75 -16.14 17.54
CA THR A 6 1.24 -15.20 18.55
C THR A 6 1.36 -15.86 19.91
N ASP A 7 0.36 -16.64 20.33
CA ASP A 7 0.38 -17.35 21.60
C ASP A 7 1.51 -18.39 21.66
N ARG A 8 1.79 -19.08 20.56
CA ARG A 8 2.95 -19.99 20.47
C ARG A 8 4.29 -19.26 20.62
N ASP A 9 4.47 -18.11 19.98
CA ASP A 9 5.68 -17.27 20.14
C ASP A 9 5.84 -16.79 21.60
N ARG A 10 4.74 -16.40 22.25
CA ARG A 10 4.74 -16.01 23.67
C ARG A 10 5.09 -17.16 24.60
N LEU A 11 4.52 -18.34 24.36
CA LEU A 11 4.82 -19.55 25.13
C LEU A 11 6.31 -19.89 25.06
N TYR A 12 6.92 -19.77 23.88
CA TYR A 12 8.36 -20.00 23.73
C TYR A 12 9.21 -19.01 24.53
N GLN A 13 8.84 -17.72 24.51
CA GLN A 13 9.55 -16.69 25.27
C GLN A 13 9.37 -16.86 26.79
N LEU A 14 8.18 -17.25 27.26
CA LEU A 14 7.95 -17.59 28.68
C LEU A 14 8.78 -18.79 29.14
N ASP A 15 8.83 -19.87 28.34
CA ASP A 15 9.69 -21.03 28.61
C ASP A 15 11.18 -20.65 28.61
N TRP A 16 11.60 -19.73 27.74
CA TRP A 16 12.96 -19.20 27.76
C TRP A 16 13.28 -18.48 29.09
N PHE A 17 12.39 -17.61 29.58
CA PHE A 17 12.55 -16.95 30.88
C PHE A 17 12.60 -17.96 32.04
N HIS A 18 11.69 -18.93 32.04
CA HIS A 18 11.68 -19.98 33.05
C HIS A 18 13.00 -20.76 33.08
N ARG A 19 13.57 -21.11 31.91
CA ARG A 19 14.87 -21.79 31.81
C ARG A 19 16.03 -20.93 32.29
N MET A 20 16.04 -19.63 31.95
CA MET A 20 17.06 -18.68 32.41
C MET A 20 17.05 -18.58 33.94
N LEU A 21 15.89 -18.30 34.54
CA LEU A 21 15.74 -18.16 36.00
C LEU A 21 16.02 -19.48 36.73
N THR A 22 15.72 -20.64 36.14
CA THR A 22 16.03 -21.93 36.76
C THR A 22 17.54 -22.18 36.85
N ARG A 23 18.31 -21.80 35.82
CA ARG A 23 19.78 -21.92 35.85
C ARG A 23 20.38 -21.09 36.99
N GLU A 24 19.91 -19.88 37.12
CA GLU A 24 20.42 -18.88 38.07
C GLU A 24 19.93 -19.14 39.50
N ARG A 25 18.81 -19.85 39.67
CA ARG A 25 18.39 -20.38 40.98
C ARG A 25 19.42 -21.37 41.53
N GLY A 26 20.10 -22.11 40.66
CA GLY A 26 21.22 -22.98 41.04
C GLY A 26 22.36 -22.21 41.71
N GLU A 27 22.42 -20.88 41.50
CA GLU A 27 23.44 -19.96 42.04
C GLU A 27 22.93 -19.14 43.25
N GLY A 28 21.67 -19.34 43.68
CA GLY A 28 21.13 -18.83 44.95
C GLY A 28 20.50 -17.43 44.94
N SER A 29 20.29 -16.80 43.78
CA SER A 29 19.93 -15.37 43.67
C SER A 29 18.44 -15.05 43.40
N ILE A 30 17.55 -16.05 43.30
CA ILE A 30 16.21 -15.86 42.70
C ILE A 30 15.04 -16.14 43.65
N ASN A 31 13.98 -15.32 43.52
CA ASN A 31 12.69 -15.47 44.20
C ASN A 31 11.91 -16.73 43.72
N PRO A 32 11.66 -17.74 44.57
CA PRO A 32 10.90 -18.94 44.20
C PRO A 32 9.49 -18.66 43.67
N GLN A 33 8.84 -17.59 44.14
CA GLN A 33 7.48 -17.23 43.72
C GLN A 33 7.41 -16.80 42.25
N ALA A 34 8.50 -16.23 41.71
CA ALA A 34 8.57 -15.83 40.30
C ALA A 34 8.60 -17.06 39.38
N LEU A 35 9.33 -18.10 39.76
CA LEU A 35 9.37 -19.37 39.04
C LEU A 35 8.01 -20.09 39.08
N ASP A 36 7.37 -20.16 40.24
CA ASP A 36 6.05 -20.78 40.38
C ASP A 36 4.96 -20.02 39.59
N ARG A 37 5.10 -18.70 39.45
CA ARG A 37 4.20 -17.89 38.61
C ARG A 37 4.42 -18.19 37.12
N LEU A 38 5.67 -18.20 36.67
CA LEU A 38 6.01 -18.54 35.28
C LEU A 38 5.53 -19.94 34.89
N ALA A 39 5.73 -20.93 35.78
CA ALA A 39 5.25 -22.30 35.54
C ALA A 39 3.73 -22.36 35.35
N ARG A 40 2.96 -21.60 36.15
CA ARG A 40 1.51 -21.47 35.96
C ARG A 40 1.13 -20.78 34.65
N GLN A 41 1.78 -19.67 34.33
CA GLN A 41 1.53 -18.94 33.08
C GLN A 41 1.80 -19.81 31.83
N ILE A 42 2.88 -20.60 31.86
CA ILE A 42 3.21 -21.56 30.81
C ILE A 42 2.11 -22.63 30.69
N ALA A 43 1.65 -23.19 31.82
CA ALA A 43 0.59 -24.20 31.82
C ALA A 43 -0.74 -23.65 31.28
N ASP A 44 -1.15 -22.46 31.73
CA ASP A 44 -2.39 -21.80 31.30
C ASP A 44 -2.37 -21.50 29.79
N LEU A 45 -1.26 -20.94 29.29
CA LEU A 45 -1.11 -20.62 27.88
C LEU A 45 -1.02 -21.89 27.01
N THR A 46 -0.40 -22.95 27.51
CA THR A 46 -0.36 -24.26 26.83
C THR A 46 -1.77 -24.83 26.67
N ALA A 47 -2.57 -24.79 27.73
CA ALA A 47 -3.97 -25.26 27.68
C ALA A 47 -4.82 -24.43 26.71
N LYS A 48 -4.64 -23.11 26.70
CA LYS A 48 -5.31 -22.21 25.74
C LYS A 48 -4.95 -22.56 24.29
N ILE A 49 -3.66 -22.71 23.98
CA ILE A 49 -3.18 -23.05 22.63
C ILE A 49 -3.75 -24.38 22.15
N ALA A 50 -3.83 -25.39 23.04
CA ALA A 50 -4.44 -26.67 22.71
C ALA A 50 -5.93 -26.52 22.34
N ALA A 51 -6.71 -25.80 23.15
CA ALA A 51 -8.12 -25.54 22.88
C ALA A 51 -8.35 -24.73 21.58
N ASP A 52 -7.51 -23.72 21.33
CA ASP A 52 -7.57 -22.92 20.10
C ASP A 52 -7.18 -23.72 18.85
N ALA A 53 -6.21 -24.63 18.97
CA ALA A 53 -5.80 -25.50 17.88
C ALA A 53 -6.90 -26.49 17.49
N ASP A 54 -7.62 -27.05 18.46
CA ASP A 54 -8.72 -27.97 18.20
C ASP A 54 -9.92 -27.24 17.58
N ARG A 55 -10.32 -26.08 18.10
CA ARG A 55 -11.35 -25.23 17.46
C ARG A 55 -11.01 -24.89 16.00
N GLY A 56 -9.73 -24.65 15.71
CA GLY A 56 -9.28 -24.35 14.35
C GLY A 56 -9.33 -25.53 13.38
N LYS A 57 -9.31 -26.78 13.89
CA LYS A 57 -9.54 -27.98 13.08
C LYS A 57 -11.03 -28.12 12.77
N ASP A 58 -11.88 -28.00 13.79
CA ASP A 58 -13.34 -28.08 13.63
C ASP A 58 -13.83 -27.09 12.57
N GLN A 59 -13.39 -25.82 12.63
CA GLN A 59 -13.77 -24.82 11.62
C GLN A 59 -13.33 -25.18 10.18
N ARG A 60 -12.19 -25.87 10.01
CA ARG A 60 -11.75 -26.30 8.68
C ARG A 60 -12.58 -27.47 8.19
N GLU A 61 -12.88 -28.41 9.07
CA GLU A 61 -13.76 -29.55 8.78
C GLU A 61 -15.15 -29.05 8.43
N ASP A 62 -15.73 -28.11 9.18
CA ASP A 62 -17.02 -27.48 8.88
C ASP A 62 -17.04 -26.83 7.49
N ILE A 63 -15.97 -26.13 7.09
CA ILE A 63 -15.85 -25.51 5.76
C ILE A 63 -15.77 -26.59 4.67
N ASP A 64 -14.99 -27.64 4.92
CA ASP A 64 -14.80 -28.75 3.97
C ASP A 64 -16.05 -29.66 3.89
N ASP A 65 -16.83 -29.78 4.97
CA ASP A 65 -18.16 -30.42 5.03
C ASP A 65 -19.20 -29.59 4.28
N PHE A 66 -19.28 -28.28 4.56
CA PHE A 66 -20.16 -27.37 3.82
C PHE A 66 -19.87 -27.40 2.31
N ALA A 67 -18.60 -27.43 1.92
CA ALA A 67 -18.20 -27.59 0.52
C ALA A 67 -18.66 -28.92 -0.10
N ARG A 68 -18.76 -30.00 0.70
CA ARG A 68 -19.21 -31.33 0.25
C ARG A 68 -20.72 -31.45 0.14
N ASP A 69 -21.46 -30.79 1.03
CA ASP A 69 -22.93 -30.84 1.08
C ASP A 69 -23.59 -30.03 -0.05
N PHE A 70 -22.86 -29.10 -0.67
CA PHE A 70 -23.34 -28.26 -1.77
C PHE A 70 -22.47 -28.37 -3.04
N PRO A 71 -22.34 -29.56 -3.67
CA PRO A 71 -21.50 -29.75 -4.86
C PRO A 71 -21.99 -28.93 -6.08
N ASP A 72 -23.29 -28.61 -6.10
CA ASP A 72 -23.96 -27.80 -7.13
C ASP A 72 -24.35 -26.40 -6.62
N GLY A 73 -23.89 -25.98 -5.43
CA GLY A 73 -24.16 -24.68 -4.82
C GLY A 73 -25.40 -24.63 -3.90
N PRO A 74 -25.64 -23.50 -3.22
CA PRO A 74 -26.80 -23.31 -2.35
C PRO A 74 -28.12 -23.30 -3.15
N PRO A 75 -29.23 -23.79 -2.56
CA PRO A 75 -30.49 -24.09 -3.27
C PRO A 75 -31.24 -22.88 -3.85
N ASP A 76 -30.82 -21.65 -3.53
CA ASP A 76 -31.50 -20.41 -3.92
C ASP A 76 -30.93 -19.76 -5.20
N VAL A 77 -29.92 -20.37 -5.83
CA VAL A 77 -29.31 -19.85 -7.06
C VAL A 77 -29.75 -20.70 -8.25
N ALA A 78 -30.89 -20.32 -8.83
CA ALA A 78 -31.48 -20.96 -10.00
C ALA A 78 -30.69 -20.67 -11.29
N GLN A 79 -29.45 -21.14 -11.39
CA GLN A 79 -28.77 -21.40 -12.67
C GLN A 79 -27.47 -22.19 -12.44
N ALA A 80 -27.48 -23.42 -12.93
CA ALA A 80 -26.43 -24.42 -12.80
C ALA A 80 -25.08 -23.98 -13.38
N ARG A 81 -24.04 -23.97 -12.53
CA ARG A 81 -22.67 -24.42 -12.83
C ARG A 81 -22.09 -25.00 -11.54
N SER A 82 -21.38 -26.12 -11.63
CA SER A 82 -20.67 -26.74 -10.51
C SER A 82 -19.88 -25.68 -9.73
N PHE A 83 -20.18 -25.51 -8.45
CA PHE A 83 -19.46 -24.56 -7.61
C PHE A 83 -18.20 -25.25 -7.08
N GLN A 84 -17.03 -24.67 -7.35
CA GLN A 84 -15.81 -25.06 -6.67
C GLN A 84 -15.49 -24.01 -5.61
N PRO A 85 -15.33 -24.39 -4.33
CA PRO A 85 -14.86 -23.47 -3.31
C PRO A 85 -13.44 -23.01 -3.67
N HIS A 86 -13.30 -21.75 -4.03
CA HIS A 86 -12.00 -21.13 -4.26
C HIS A 86 -11.61 -20.31 -3.04
N ARG A 87 -10.47 -20.66 -2.43
CA ARG A 87 -9.85 -19.81 -1.41
C ARG A 87 -9.20 -18.63 -2.12
N VAL A 88 -9.85 -17.47 -2.07
CA VAL A 88 -9.29 -16.22 -2.59
C VAL A 88 -8.35 -15.66 -1.55
N PRO A 89 -7.03 -15.55 -1.83
CA PRO A 89 -6.11 -14.93 -0.90
C PRO A 89 -6.41 -13.42 -0.84
N ASN A 90 -6.57 -12.91 0.38
CA ASN A 90 -6.53 -11.46 0.59
C ASN A 90 -5.14 -10.91 0.22
N GLY A 91 -5.06 -9.60 -0.01
CA GLY A 91 -3.79 -8.91 -0.30
C GLY A 91 -2.67 -9.26 0.71
N PRO A 92 -1.41 -9.33 0.27
CA PRO A 92 -0.32 -9.75 1.14
C PRO A 92 -0.11 -8.79 2.33
N PHE A 93 0.40 -9.32 3.44
CA PHE A 93 0.89 -8.49 4.54
C PHE A 93 2.31 -8.00 4.21
N TYR A 94 2.58 -6.75 4.58
CA TYR A 94 3.87 -6.10 4.36
C TYR A 94 4.58 -5.86 5.68
N ARG A 95 5.88 -6.13 5.69
CA ARG A 95 6.76 -5.87 6.84
C ARG A 95 7.85 -4.90 6.42
N ALA A 96 8.21 -3.99 7.31
CA ALA A 96 9.32 -3.07 7.07
C ALA A 96 10.63 -3.86 6.83
N ALA A 97 11.25 -3.67 5.67
CA ALA A 97 12.56 -4.25 5.36
C ALA A 97 13.65 -3.57 6.20
N ASP A 98 14.65 -4.33 6.63
CA ASP A 98 15.81 -3.79 7.35
C ASP A 98 16.64 -2.86 6.45
N PRO A 99 17.35 -1.86 7.02
CA PRO A 99 18.22 -0.98 6.24
C PRO A 99 19.24 -1.78 5.44
N VAL A 100 19.52 -1.38 4.20
CA VAL A 100 20.44 -2.08 3.30
C VAL A 100 21.72 -1.27 3.16
N VAL A 101 22.87 -1.94 3.24
CA VAL A 101 24.18 -1.36 2.95
C VAL A 101 24.67 -1.87 1.61
N LEU A 102 25.04 -0.95 0.72
CA LEU A 102 25.73 -1.23 -0.53
C LEU A 102 27.22 -0.89 -0.37
N ILE A 103 28.10 -1.84 -0.63
CA ILE A 103 29.55 -1.69 -0.54
C ILE A 103 30.12 -1.89 -1.94
N GLN A 104 30.91 -0.93 -2.41
CA GLN A 104 31.64 -1.03 -3.66
C GLN A 104 33.14 -1.23 -3.38
N GLY A 105 33.80 -2.11 -4.14
CA GLY A 105 35.24 -2.39 -3.97
C GLY A 105 35.55 -3.40 -2.86
N ALA A 106 34.58 -4.25 -2.48
CA ALA A 106 34.74 -5.20 -1.39
C ALA A 106 35.66 -6.39 -1.72
N GLY A 107 35.71 -6.86 -2.95
CA GLY A 107 36.63 -7.87 -3.48
C GLY A 107 37.98 -7.33 -3.94
N ALA A 108 38.07 -6.02 -4.24
CA ALA A 108 39.28 -5.33 -4.68
C ALA A 108 40.15 -4.79 -3.54
N ALA A 109 39.87 -5.17 -2.29
CA ALA A 109 40.67 -4.75 -1.15
C ALA A 109 42.12 -5.22 -1.32
N ALA A 110 42.96 -4.33 -1.87
CA ALA A 110 44.36 -4.26 -1.51
C ALA A 110 44.38 -4.01 0.00
N LEU A 111 44.35 -5.10 0.77
CA LEU A 111 44.53 -5.08 2.22
C LEU A 111 45.66 -4.09 2.51
N ARG A 112 45.38 -3.05 3.29
CA ARG A 112 46.42 -2.18 3.82
C ARG A 112 47.51 -3.09 4.37
N ALA A 113 48.70 -2.94 3.80
CA ALA A 113 49.85 -3.82 3.96
C ALA A 113 50.49 -3.70 5.36
N ASP A 114 49.68 -3.67 6.42
CA ASP A 114 50.13 -3.58 7.81
C ASP A 114 50.22 -4.97 8.47
N ALA A 115 49.68 -6.02 7.84
CA ALA A 115 49.98 -7.40 8.21
C ALA A 115 51.11 -7.91 7.31
N GLU A 116 52.26 -8.26 7.89
CA GLU A 116 53.29 -9.01 7.19
C GLU A 116 52.62 -10.18 6.44
N PRO A 117 52.88 -10.36 5.14
CA PRO A 117 52.34 -11.48 4.41
C PRO A 117 52.70 -12.75 5.17
N LEU A 118 51.71 -13.58 5.50
CA LEU A 118 51.95 -14.90 6.07
C LEU A 118 52.84 -15.65 5.07
N TYR A 119 54.13 -15.75 5.38
CA TYR A 119 55.05 -16.53 4.59
C TYR A 119 54.56 -17.97 4.66
N CYS A 120 54.27 -18.57 3.50
CA CYS A 120 54.34 -20.02 3.43
C CYS A 120 55.76 -20.36 3.88
N THR A 121 55.90 -21.03 5.03
CA THR A 121 57.05 -21.90 5.24
C THR A 121 56.91 -22.99 4.19
N GLY A 122 57.37 -22.70 2.97
CA GLY A 122 57.79 -23.76 2.08
C GLY A 122 58.76 -24.58 2.91
N ALA A 123 58.42 -25.84 3.17
CA ALA A 123 59.36 -26.75 3.80
C ALA A 123 60.69 -26.54 3.07
N ASP A 124 61.74 -26.13 3.80
CA ASP A 124 63.06 -25.92 3.23
C ASP A 124 63.42 -27.21 2.49
N ALA A 125 63.24 -27.19 1.16
CA ALA A 125 63.43 -28.35 0.31
C ALA A 125 64.89 -28.77 0.24
N ALA A 126 65.80 -28.02 0.88
CA ALA A 126 67.18 -28.41 1.08
C ALA A 126 67.37 -29.44 2.22
N GLY A 127 66.48 -29.48 3.23
CA GLY A 127 66.56 -30.43 4.33
C GLY A 127 65.72 -31.70 4.11
N ALA A 128 64.56 -31.56 3.48
CA ALA A 128 63.63 -32.67 3.27
C ALA A 128 63.96 -33.56 2.05
N GLN A 129 64.85 -33.13 1.15
CA GLN A 129 65.26 -33.95 0.00
C GLN A 129 66.05 -35.21 0.39
N GLY A 130 66.82 -35.16 1.48
CA GLY A 130 67.54 -36.33 1.99
C GLY A 130 66.60 -37.35 2.64
N GLU A 131 65.73 -36.90 3.55
CA GLU A 131 64.86 -37.79 4.31
C GLU A 131 63.70 -38.37 3.48
N LEU A 132 63.17 -37.61 2.51
CA LEU A 132 62.10 -38.12 1.63
C LEU A 132 62.63 -39.09 0.56
N ALA A 133 63.89 -38.91 0.10
CA ALA A 133 64.53 -39.83 -0.82
C ALA A 133 64.89 -41.17 -0.15
N ASP A 134 65.30 -41.14 1.12
CA ASP A 134 65.55 -42.34 1.92
C ASP A 134 64.25 -43.09 2.28
N ALA A 135 63.15 -42.37 2.51
CA ALA A 135 61.85 -42.96 2.83
C ALA A 135 61.12 -43.60 1.62
N LEU A 136 61.41 -43.14 0.39
CA LEU A 136 60.71 -43.56 -0.83
C LEU A 136 61.48 -44.56 -1.71
N GLY A 137 62.65 -45.03 -1.26
CA GLY A 137 63.33 -46.20 -1.82
C GLY A 137 63.48 -46.19 -3.36
N SER A 138 64.42 -45.42 -3.88
CA SER A 138 64.94 -45.51 -5.27
C SER A 138 63.95 -45.52 -6.45
N ASP A 139 62.67 -45.20 -6.25
CA ASP A 139 61.69 -45.19 -7.35
C ASP A 139 61.53 -43.78 -7.94
N GLN A 140 62.40 -43.46 -8.91
CA GLN A 140 62.51 -42.13 -9.54
C GLN A 140 61.21 -41.65 -10.20
N HIS A 141 60.26 -42.55 -10.50
CA HIS A 141 58.97 -42.20 -11.10
C HIS A 141 58.04 -41.46 -10.13
N MET A 142 57.98 -41.87 -8.86
CA MET A 142 57.03 -41.31 -7.90
C MET A 142 57.44 -39.91 -7.42
N GLY A 143 58.75 -39.63 -7.34
CA GLY A 143 59.27 -38.28 -7.08
C GLY A 143 58.95 -37.28 -8.21
N SER A 144 58.97 -37.75 -9.47
CA SER A 144 58.63 -36.91 -10.62
C SER A 144 57.12 -36.65 -10.76
N GLU A 145 56.27 -37.59 -10.35
CA GLU A 145 54.81 -37.44 -10.32
C GLU A 145 54.36 -36.52 -9.18
N LEU A 146 55.00 -36.57 -8.00
CA LEU A 146 54.75 -35.64 -6.89
C LEU A 146 55.22 -34.22 -7.21
N GLN A 147 56.35 -34.06 -7.91
CA GLN A 147 56.75 -32.78 -8.47
C GLN A 147 55.76 -32.31 -9.54
N ARG A 148 55.27 -33.17 -10.43
CA ARG A 148 54.20 -32.80 -11.36
C ARG A 148 52.93 -32.37 -10.63
N LEU A 149 52.48 -33.08 -9.61
CA LEU A 149 51.27 -32.73 -8.86
C LEU A 149 51.40 -31.42 -8.08
N LEU A 150 52.60 -31.09 -7.58
CA LEU A 150 52.88 -29.81 -6.91
C LEU A 150 53.08 -28.64 -7.88
N PHE A 151 53.48 -28.90 -9.14
CA PHE A 151 53.82 -27.86 -10.12
C PHE A 151 52.94 -27.84 -11.39
N GLN A 152 51.92 -28.71 -11.53
CA GLN A 152 50.98 -28.73 -12.66
C GLN A 152 49.86 -27.68 -12.59
N SER A 153 49.77 -26.89 -11.52
CA SER A 153 49.10 -25.59 -11.58
C SER A 153 50.08 -24.56 -12.11
N GLY A 154 50.25 -24.54 -13.43
CA GLY A 154 51.07 -23.57 -14.13
C GLY A 154 50.50 -22.16 -14.01
N GLU A 155 50.77 -21.49 -12.89
CA GLU A 155 50.74 -20.03 -12.71
C GLU A 155 51.26 -19.59 -11.33
N LEU A 156 52.18 -20.35 -10.72
CA LEU A 156 52.95 -19.85 -9.59
C LEU A 156 54.39 -19.64 -10.05
N GLU A 157 54.62 -18.50 -10.70
CA GLU A 157 55.92 -17.83 -10.58
C GLU A 157 56.33 -17.86 -9.08
N PRO A 158 57.63 -17.90 -8.73
CA PRO A 158 58.08 -17.71 -7.35
C PRO A 158 57.85 -16.24 -6.90
N GLY A 159 56.68 -15.69 -7.15
CA GLY A 159 56.10 -14.57 -6.44
C GLY A 159 55.50 -15.06 -5.14
N LYS A 160 55.54 -14.21 -4.11
CA LYS A 160 54.93 -14.46 -2.81
C LYS A 160 53.45 -14.84 -3.03
N TRP A 161 53.10 -16.11 -2.84
CA TRP A 161 51.70 -16.49 -2.74
C TRP A 161 51.05 -15.63 -1.66
N GLN A 162 50.00 -14.89 -2.03
CA GLN A 162 49.21 -14.12 -1.10
C GLN A 162 47.86 -14.81 -0.95
N GLN A 163 47.43 -14.98 0.28
CA GLN A 163 46.14 -15.57 0.58
C GLN A 163 45.01 -14.75 -0.08
N PRO A 164 44.17 -15.37 -0.93
CA PRO A 164 43.15 -14.63 -1.67
C PRO A 164 42.08 -14.08 -0.73
N TRP A 165 41.69 -12.82 -0.92
CA TRP A 165 40.63 -12.17 -0.15
C TRP A 165 39.26 -12.65 -0.63
N THR A 166 38.43 -13.18 0.27
CA THR A 166 37.09 -13.68 -0.05
C THR A 166 36.13 -13.36 1.09
N PRO A 167 35.51 -12.16 1.08
CA PRO A 167 34.54 -11.74 2.08
C PRO A 167 33.46 -12.80 2.30
N LEU A 168 33.24 -13.16 3.56
CA LEU A 168 32.24 -14.16 3.96
C LEU A 168 31.19 -13.57 4.90
N TYR A 169 31.59 -12.74 5.85
CA TYR A 169 30.69 -12.14 6.83
C TYR A 169 30.75 -10.62 6.82
N LEU A 170 29.61 -10.00 7.09
CA LEU A 170 29.47 -8.61 7.50
C LEU A 170 29.13 -8.55 8.99
N LEU A 171 29.94 -7.83 9.75
CA LEU A 171 29.63 -7.44 11.13
C LEU A 171 29.22 -5.97 11.11
N TRP A 172 28.13 -5.65 11.80
CA TRP A 172 27.63 -4.28 11.86
C TRP A 172 27.21 -3.92 13.28
N THR A 173 27.45 -2.66 13.66
CA THR A 173 26.93 -2.03 14.88
C THR A 173 26.35 -0.67 14.50
N ALA A 174 25.14 -0.39 14.95
CA ALA A 174 24.48 0.90 14.76
C ALA A 174 23.88 1.40 16.08
N ASP A 175 24.02 2.70 16.34
CA ASP A 175 23.35 3.35 17.45
C ASP A 175 22.05 3.98 16.92
N TYR A 176 20.91 3.41 17.32
CA TYR A 176 19.57 3.83 16.90
C TYR A 176 18.96 4.80 17.91
N HIS A 177 18.42 5.91 17.41
CA HIS A 177 17.79 6.96 18.20
C HIS A 177 16.29 7.02 17.88
N PRO A 178 15.41 6.48 18.75
CA PRO A 178 13.98 6.51 18.54
C PRO A 178 13.43 7.93 18.63
N VAL A 179 12.54 8.27 17.71
CA VAL A 179 11.84 9.56 17.65
C VAL A 179 10.34 9.28 17.59
N GLY A 180 9.57 9.92 18.47
CA GLY A 180 8.12 9.80 18.49
C GLY A 180 7.45 10.48 17.29
N ILE A 181 6.22 10.09 17.03
CA ILE A 181 5.32 10.80 16.11
C ILE A 181 4.59 11.88 16.91
N ALA A 182 4.38 13.06 16.32
CA ALA A 182 3.58 14.11 16.92
C ALA A 182 2.17 13.61 17.21
N GLU A 183 1.61 14.05 18.34
CA GLU A 183 0.21 13.79 18.64
C GLU A 183 -0.69 14.63 17.72
N PRO A 184 -1.93 14.20 17.48
CA PRO A 184 -2.90 14.93 16.67
C PRO A 184 -3.13 16.31 17.27
N ASP A 185 -2.93 17.38 16.50
CA ASP A 185 -3.45 18.68 16.92
C ASP A 185 -4.88 18.82 16.39
N ALA A 186 -5.88 18.66 17.27
CA ALA A 186 -7.30 18.78 16.94
C ALA A 186 -7.68 20.18 16.40
N ARG A 187 -6.77 21.16 16.46
CA ARG A 187 -7.02 22.55 16.05
C ARG A 187 -6.43 22.91 14.69
N VAL A 188 -5.67 22.01 14.06
CA VAL A 188 -5.04 22.25 12.75
C VAL A 188 -5.84 21.53 11.66
N LEU A 189 -7.04 22.04 11.39
CA LEU A 189 -7.75 21.86 10.11
C LEU A 189 -7.14 22.73 8.99
N ASN A 190 -5.93 23.26 9.21
CA ASN A 190 -5.28 24.20 8.30
C ASN A 190 -4.01 23.56 7.73
N PRO A 191 -4.09 22.88 6.57
CA PRO A 191 -2.93 22.26 5.92
C PRO A 191 -1.86 23.29 5.48
N ASP A 192 -2.19 24.59 5.48
CA ASP A 192 -1.27 25.70 5.18
C ASP A 192 -0.41 26.12 6.38
N ALA A 193 -0.65 25.56 7.57
CA ALA A 193 0.27 25.72 8.68
C ALA A 193 1.47 24.79 8.45
N ASP A 194 2.32 25.16 7.49
CA ASP A 194 3.75 25.06 7.68
C ASP A 194 4.08 25.82 8.97
N SER A 195 3.79 25.21 10.12
CA SER A 195 4.20 25.75 11.40
C SER A 195 5.71 25.53 11.45
N GLU A 196 6.43 26.44 10.80
CA GLU A 196 7.89 26.55 10.86
C GLU A 196 8.40 26.66 12.31
N GLU A 197 7.50 26.90 13.27
CA GLU A 197 7.78 27.16 14.68
C GLU A 197 7.69 25.94 15.61
N ALA A 198 7.27 24.76 15.16
CA ALA A 198 7.15 23.59 16.06
C ALA A 198 8.47 22.80 16.20
N GLY A 199 9.37 23.33 17.03
CA GLY A 199 10.71 22.78 17.31
C GLY A 199 10.76 21.53 18.21
N ASP A 200 9.76 20.65 18.20
CA ASP A 200 9.74 19.46 19.08
C ASP A 200 10.48 18.23 18.51
N GLY A 201 10.87 18.28 17.23
CA GLY A 201 11.67 17.25 16.61
C GLY A 201 10.97 15.92 16.34
N LYS A 202 9.64 15.88 16.37
CA LYS A 202 8.86 14.66 16.12
C LYS A 202 8.54 14.46 14.63
N TRP A 203 8.15 13.25 14.28
CA TRP A 203 7.60 12.95 12.95
C TRP A 203 6.19 13.53 12.80
N ARG A 204 5.90 14.16 11.67
CA ARG A 204 4.57 14.71 11.34
C ARG A 204 4.13 14.20 9.98
N PHE A 205 2.87 13.77 9.88
CA PHE A 205 2.30 13.41 8.59
C PHE A 205 1.96 14.70 7.83
N ASN A 206 2.41 14.81 6.59
CA ASN A 206 1.99 15.87 5.69
C ASN A 206 0.83 15.33 4.85
N SER A 207 -0.38 15.79 5.15
CA SER A 207 -1.61 15.37 4.48
C SER A 207 -1.74 15.84 3.04
N ARG A 208 -0.91 16.78 2.56
CA ARG A 208 -0.89 17.19 1.15
C ARG A 208 -0.14 16.19 0.28
N VAL A 209 1.04 15.77 0.74
CA VAL A 209 1.95 14.88 -0.01
C VAL A 209 1.77 13.41 0.40
N GLY A 210 1.07 13.15 1.51
CA GLY A 210 0.88 11.81 2.05
C GLY A 210 2.19 11.20 2.57
N ARG A 211 3.06 12.00 3.18
CA ARG A 211 4.40 11.56 3.67
C ARG A 211 4.71 12.09 5.06
N TYR A 212 5.41 11.28 5.85
CA TYR A 212 5.99 11.73 7.12
C TYR A 212 7.22 12.60 6.87
N THR A 213 7.23 13.77 7.48
CA THR A 213 8.35 14.70 7.45
C THR A 213 8.83 15.02 8.86
N ARG A 214 10.07 15.49 8.96
CA ARG A 214 10.70 15.85 10.23
C ARG A 214 11.79 16.91 10.01
N ARG A 215 11.86 17.88 10.94
CA ARG A 215 13.07 18.70 11.15
C ARG A 215 13.94 18.07 12.23
N HIS A 216 15.26 18.09 12.02
CA HIS A 216 16.19 17.42 12.92
C HIS A 216 16.31 18.13 14.27
N THR A 217 16.24 17.35 15.33
CA THR A 217 16.62 17.72 16.70
C THR A 217 17.36 16.54 17.32
N GLU A 218 18.45 16.79 18.03
CA GLU A 218 19.22 15.73 18.68
C GLU A 218 18.40 15.08 19.80
N THR A 219 18.38 13.75 19.81
CA THR A 219 17.76 12.97 20.88
C THR A 219 18.85 12.25 21.68
N PRO A 220 18.94 12.45 23.02
CA PRO A 220 20.07 11.99 23.81
C PRO A 220 20.08 10.48 24.10
N ARG A 221 18.97 9.77 23.85
CA ARG A 221 18.86 8.32 24.15
C ARG A 221 19.07 7.51 22.86
N SER A 222 20.09 6.65 22.86
CA SER A 222 20.33 5.66 21.81
C SER A 222 20.18 4.24 22.32
N VAL A 223 19.91 3.33 21.39
CA VAL A 223 19.92 1.88 21.59
C VAL A 223 20.94 1.29 20.62
N ARG A 224 21.88 0.52 21.15
CA ARG A 224 22.90 -0.13 20.33
C ARG A 224 22.34 -1.41 19.74
N LEU A 225 22.33 -1.49 18.41
CA LEU A 225 21.93 -2.63 17.62
C LEU A 225 23.17 -3.22 16.95
N ARG A 226 23.22 -4.54 16.78
CA ARG A 226 24.36 -5.20 16.15
C ARG A 226 23.97 -6.51 15.47
N GLY A 227 24.73 -6.93 14.47
CA GLY A 227 24.48 -8.20 13.79
C GLY A 227 25.71 -8.76 13.10
N ARG A 228 25.60 -10.05 12.76
CA ARG A 228 26.58 -10.78 11.93
C ARG A 228 25.84 -11.54 10.85
N LEU A 229 26.20 -11.30 9.61
CA LEU A 229 25.46 -11.79 8.45
C LEU A 229 26.41 -12.40 7.42
N PRO A 230 26.09 -13.57 6.83
CA PRO A 230 26.82 -14.06 5.68
C PRO A 230 26.56 -13.14 4.48
N LEU A 231 27.60 -12.87 3.70
CA LEU A 231 27.51 -12.08 2.48
C LEU A 231 27.00 -12.93 1.31
N SER A 232 26.19 -12.32 0.45
CA SER A 232 25.70 -12.97 -0.77
C SER A 232 25.93 -12.09 -2.01
N PRO A 233 26.11 -12.68 -3.20
CA PRO A 233 26.26 -11.94 -4.45
C PRO A 233 24.91 -11.44 -5.02
N HIS A 234 23.84 -11.43 -4.22
CA HIS A 234 22.47 -11.21 -4.68
C HIS A 234 22.29 -9.88 -5.42
N ALA A 235 23.00 -8.83 -5.01
CA ALA A 235 22.94 -7.50 -5.63
C ALA A 235 23.30 -7.52 -7.12
N VAL A 236 24.43 -8.15 -7.44
CA VAL A 236 24.99 -8.22 -8.80
C VAL A 236 24.06 -9.02 -9.71
N LEU A 237 23.52 -10.12 -9.19
CA LEU A 237 22.59 -10.97 -9.93
C LEU A 237 21.28 -10.23 -10.21
N THR A 238 20.65 -9.65 -9.18
CA THR A 238 19.37 -8.95 -9.31
C THR A 238 19.48 -7.71 -10.20
N LEU A 239 20.55 -6.91 -10.08
CA LEU A 239 20.74 -5.75 -10.94
C LEU A 239 20.92 -6.17 -12.40
N ALA A 240 21.74 -7.18 -12.67
CA ALA A 240 21.93 -7.69 -14.02
C ALA A 240 20.61 -8.21 -14.64
N ASP A 241 19.83 -8.97 -13.88
CA ASP A 241 18.54 -9.50 -14.35
C ASP A 241 17.53 -8.38 -14.62
N ARG A 242 17.50 -7.34 -13.77
CA ARG A 242 16.65 -6.16 -13.98
C ARG A 242 17.08 -5.35 -15.20
N THR A 243 18.38 -5.24 -15.47
CA THR A 243 18.89 -4.60 -16.68
C THR A 243 18.47 -5.40 -17.93
N ASP A 244 18.52 -6.73 -17.87
CA ASP A 244 18.02 -7.59 -18.95
C ASP A 244 16.49 -7.47 -19.15
N ASP A 245 15.71 -7.40 -18.08
CA ASP A 245 14.27 -7.15 -18.14
C ASP A 245 13.94 -5.80 -18.78
N LEU A 246 14.65 -4.74 -18.37
CA LEU A 246 14.49 -3.40 -18.92
C LEU A 246 14.83 -3.38 -20.41
N ALA A 247 15.90 -4.06 -20.81
CA ALA A 247 16.29 -4.19 -22.21
C ALA A 247 15.21 -4.91 -23.03
N ARG A 248 14.59 -5.97 -22.49
CA ARG A 248 13.49 -6.69 -23.15
C ARG A 248 12.21 -5.86 -23.27
N ALA A 249 11.83 -5.15 -22.21
CA ALA A 249 10.55 -4.47 -22.13
C ALA A 249 10.53 -3.10 -22.84
N HIS A 250 11.66 -2.39 -22.86
CA HIS A 250 11.67 -0.96 -23.22
C HIS A 250 12.75 -0.54 -24.22
N ALA A 251 13.74 -1.38 -24.56
CA ALA A 251 14.79 -0.98 -25.50
C ALA A 251 14.32 -1.08 -26.96
N THR A 252 13.70 0.01 -27.43
CA THR A 252 13.17 0.15 -28.80
C THR A 252 14.27 0.33 -29.85
N SER A 253 15.49 0.78 -29.47
CA SER A 253 16.63 0.99 -30.37
C SER A 253 17.80 0.03 -30.09
N ALA A 254 18.63 -0.24 -31.10
CA ALA A 254 19.82 -1.07 -30.96
C ALA A 254 20.87 -0.42 -30.03
N ALA A 255 21.02 0.91 -30.09
CA ALA A 255 21.93 1.65 -29.21
C ALA A 255 21.53 1.53 -27.73
N ALA A 256 20.23 1.61 -27.41
CA ALA A 256 19.76 1.44 -26.04
C ALA A 256 20.00 0.02 -25.52
N ARG A 257 19.90 -1.01 -26.37
CA ARG A 257 20.22 -2.39 -25.99
C ARG A 257 21.71 -2.57 -25.68
N THR A 258 22.58 -2.06 -26.55
CA THR A 258 24.04 -2.14 -26.34
C THR A 258 24.46 -1.40 -25.08
N GLU A 259 23.87 -0.25 -24.76
CA GLU A 259 24.18 0.47 -23.52
C GLU A 259 23.75 -0.30 -22.26
N LEU A 260 22.58 -0.94 -22.30
CA LEU A 260 22.10 -1.79 -21.20
C LEU A 260 22.93 -3.07 -21.07
N GLU A 261 23.39 -3.66 -22.17
CA GLU A 261 24.33 -4.79 -22.15
C GLU A 261 25.67 -4.37 -21.54
N ASN A 262 26.22 -3.21 -21.92
CA ASN A 262 27.43 -2.65 -21.31
C ASN A 262 27.24 -2.39 -19.81
N LEU A 263 26.08 -1.90 -19.39
CA LEU A 263 25.75 -1.70 -17.98
C LEU A 263 25.70 -3.04 -17.23
N ARG A 264 25.03 -4.06 -17.79
CA ARG A 264 24.99 -5.41 -17.20
C ARG A 264 26.39 -5.99 -17.05
N ASP A 265 27.21 -5.88 -18.10
CA ASP A 265 28.54 -6.45 -18.13
C ASP A 265 29.50 -5.69 -17.19
N SER A 266 29.31 -4.37 -17.00
CA SER A 266 30.04 -3.60 -15.99
C SER A 266 29.62 -3.94 -14.56
N VAL A 267 28.33 -4.23 -14.30
CA VAL A 267 27.84 -4.72 -13.01
C VAL A 267 28.37 -6.12 -12.68
N ARG A 268 28.51 -7.00 -13.69
CA ARG A 268 29.01 -8.37 -13.52
C ARG A 268 30.55 -8.47 -13.48
N GLY A 269 31.25 -7.55 -14.13
CA GLY A 269 32.70 -7.62 -14.32
C GLY A 269 33.50 -7.08 -13.14
N SER A 270 34.17 -7.94 -12.38
CA SER A 270 35.06 -7.54 -11.26
C SER A 270 36.27 -6.70 -11.70
N ALA A 271 36.70 -6.81 -12.97
CA ALA A 271 37.79 -6.01 -13.54
C ALA A 271 37.34 -4.62 -14.05
N SER A 272 36.03 -4.41 -14.20
CA SER A 272 35.44 -3.25 -14.89
C SER A 272 34.62 -2.32 -13.96
N GLY A 273 34.57 -2.63 -12.66
CA GLY A 273 33.83 -1.84 -11.65
C GLY A 273 32.71 -2.59 -10.92
N GLY A 274 32.39 -3.83 -11.31
CA GLY A 274 31.38 -4.69 -10.71
C GLY A 274 31.86 -5.44 -9.48
N ASP A 275 32.21 -4.70 -8.44
CA ASP A 275 32.56 -5.25 -7.11
C ASP A 275 31.57 -4.71 -6.08
N LEU A 276 30.31 -5.13 -6.22
CA LEU A 276 29.19 -4.66 -5.43
C LEU A 276 28.70 -5.75 -4.48
N LEU A 277 28.67 -5.43 -3.19
CA LEU A 277 27.97 -6.22 -2.18
C LEU A 277 26.76 -5.43 -1.69
N SER A 278 25.60 -6.07 -1.62
CA SER A 278 24.42 -5.51 -0.96
C SER A 278 23.97 -6.47 0.12
N GLN A 279 23.83 -5.97 1.33
CA GLN A 279 23.37 -6.76 2.47
C GLN A 279 22.37 -5.95 3.29
N ALA A 280 21.18 -6.51 3.49
CA ALA A 280 20.25 -6.00 4.50
C ALA A 280 20.86 -6.23 5.89
N LEU A 281 20.75 -5.25 6.78
CA LEU A 281 21.19 -5.35 8.17
C LEU A 281 20.21 -6.21 8.97
N ASP A 282 20.06 -7.49 8.57
CA ASP A 282 19.04 -8.39 9.11
C ASP A 282 19.09 -8.45 10.63
N GLY A 283 17.90 -8.43 11.22
CA GLY A 283 17.70 -8.38 12.66
C GLY A 283 17.67 -6.96 13.21
N PHE A 284 17.88 -5.92 12.41
CA PHE A 284 17.75 -4.52 12.87
C PHE A 284 16.35 -4.27 13.44
N THR A 285 15.30 -4.58 12.69
CA THR A 285 13.91 -4.37 13.10
C THR A 285 13.47 -5.35 14.20
N ASP A 286 14.00 -6.58 14.22
CA ASP A 286 13.74 -7.55 15.30
C ASP A 286 14.30 -7.08 16.65
N GLN A 287 15.52 -6.52 16.66
CA GLN A 287 16.15 -6.02 17.88
C GLN A 287 15.38 -4.84 18.48
N LEU A 288 14.73 -4.01 17.66
CA LEU A 288 13.82 -2.95 18.14
C LEU A 288 12.65 -3.52 18.94
N LEU A 289 12.15 -4.70 18.57
CA LEU A 289 11.11 -5.43 19.28
C LEU A 289 11.65 -6.24 20.48
N ALA A 290 12.92 -6.06 20.86
CA ALA A 290 13.64 -6.91 21.81
C ALA A 290 13.60 -8.40 21.43
N ARG A 291 13.77 -8.70 20.14
CA ARG A 291 13.86 -10.06 19.63
C ARG A 291 15.25 -10.32 19.09
N GLU A 292 15.79 -11.48 19.42
CA GLU A 292 17.04 -12.00 18.87
C GLU A 292 16.76 -13.29 18.13
N ALA A 293 17.08 -13.31 16.83
CA ALA A 293 17.07 -14.51 16.01
C ALA A 293 18.34 -15.33 16.31
N ALA A 294 18.28 -16.15 17.36
CA ALA A 294 19.39 -17.01 17.78
C ALA A 294 19.13 -18.48 17.42
N LEU A 295 20.19 -19.19 17.02
CA LEU A 295 20.20 -20.65 16.94
C LEU A 295 20.06 -21.22 18.36
N THR A 296 18.81 -21.37 18.78
CA THR A 296 18.46 -21.77 20.14
C THR A 296 18.15 -23.26 20.19
N ARG A 297 18.30 -23.83 21.38
CA ARG A 297 18.02 -25.26 21.57
C ARG A 297 16.54 -25.50 21.35
N ARG A 298 16.21 -26.32 20.34
CA ARG A 298 14.83 -26.75 20.06
C ARG A 298 14.15 -27.21 21.36
N PRO A 299 12.94 -26.72 21.67
CA PRO A 299 12.11 -27.25 22.75
C PRO A 299 11.99 -28.78 22.65
N ARG A 300 11.90 -29.46 23.80
CA ARG A 300 11.74 -30.91 23.86
C ARG A 300 10.32 -31.27 24.31
N ASN A 301 9.94 -32.52 24.09
CA ASN A 301 8.71 -33.14 24.63
C ASN A 301 7.41 -32.46 24.13
N GLU A 302 6.33 -32.58 24.90
CA GLU A 302 4.99 -32.05 24.61
C GLU A 302 5.00 -30.55 24.25
N LEU A 303 5.88 -29.76 24.87
CA LEU A 303 6.04 -28.33 24.55
C LEU A 303 6.44 -28.11 23.09
N ALA A 304 7.28 -28.97 22.51
CA ALA A 304 7.66 -28.88 21.10
C ALA A 304 6.49 -29.14 20.16
N ALA A 305 5.56 -30.02 20.55
CA ALA A 305 4.35 -30.30 19.78
C ALA A 305 3.36 -29.13 19.83
N VAL A 306 3.23 -28.48 21.00
CA VAL A 306 2.36 -27.29 21.17
C VAL A 306 2.90 -26.08 20.40
N LEU A 307 4.23 -25.90 20.39
CA LEU A 307 4.89 -24.77 19.72
C LEU A 307 4.89 -24.91 18.19
N ASP A 308 4.88 -26.12 17.64
CA ASP A 308 4.65 -26.37 16.20
C ASP A 308 5.49 -25.47 15.26
N GLY A 309 6.81 -25.45 15.47
CA GLY A 309 7.77 -24.64 14.71
C GLY A 309 8.03 -23.23 15.25
N ALA A 310 7.20 -22.71 16.16
CA ALA A 310 7.26 -21.33 16.64
C ALA A 310 8.29 -21.10 17.77
N TRP A 311 9.57 -21.38 17.50
CA TRP A 311 10.69 -21.15 18.44
C TRP A 311 11.83 -20.34 17.81
N THR A 312 11.48 -19.30 17.04
CA THR A 312 12.42 -18.59 16.17
C THR A 312 13.13 -17.40 16.83
N HIS A 313 12.58 -16.84 17.92
CA HIS A 313 13.10 -15.63 18.55
C HIS A 313 13.16 -15.76 20.07
N THR A 314 14.20 -15.21 20.67
CA THR A 314 14.32 -15.07 22.14
C THR A 314 14.30 -13.61 22.56
N PRO A 315 13.91 -13.31 23.82
CA PRO A 315 13.97 -11.95 24.36
C PRO A 315 15.41 -11.43 24.38
N LEU A 316 15.66 -10.32 23.68
CA LEU A 316 16.96 -9.64 23.64
C LEU A 316 17.09 -8.64 24.78
N GLY A 317 18.27 -8.59 25.39
CA GLY A 317 18.57 -7.62 26.46
C GLY A 317 17.76 -7.87 27.73
N ALA A 318 17.24 -9.10 27.89
CA ALA A 318 16.62 -9.55 29.12
C ALA A 318 17.68 -9.75 30.21
N THR A 319 17.43 -9.18 31.38
CA THR A 319 18.27 -9.31 32.57
C THR A 319 17.47 -9.84 33.75
N ILE A 320 18.12 -10.54 34.67
CA ILE A 320 17.51 -10.94 35.93
C ILE A 320 17.45 -9.72 36.83
N ASP A 321 16.26 -9.44 37.32
CA ASP A 321 15.99 -8.34 38.25
C ASP A 321 15.29 -8.90 39.48
N PRO A 322 16.02 -9.12 40.60
CA PRO A 322 15.45 -9.62 41.84
C PRO A 322 14.39 -8.70 42.45
N SER A 323 14.39 -7.42 42.07
CA SER A 323 13.42 -6.42 42.55
C SER A 323 12.15 -6.35 41.68
N SER A 324 12.22 -6.88 40.46
CA SER A 324 11.06 -6.97 39.56
C SER A 324 10.08 -8.03 40.07
N PRO A 325 8.76 -7.76 40.10
CA PRO A 325 7.75 -8.77 40.38
C PRO A 325 7.88 -10.00 39.48
N ASP A 326 8.40 -9.83 38.26
CA ASP A 326 8.58 -10.87 37.24
C ASP A 326 9.92 -11.58 37.32
N GLY A 327 10.84 -11.12 38.17
CA GLY A 327 12.22 -11.62 38.26
C GLY A 327 13.09 -11.27 37.05
N ALA A 328 12.54 -10.62 36.03
CA ALA A 328 13.23 -10.23 34.81
C ALA A 328 12.81 -8.84 34.34
N ALA A 329 13.71 -8.16 33.64
CA ALA A 329 13.50 -6.86 33.01
C ALA A 329 14.02 -6.86 31.56
N VAL A 330 13.42 -6.04 30.71
CA VAL A 330 13.84 -5.85 29.31
C VAL A 330 14.04 -4.37 29.02
N ALA A 331 15.29 -3.99 28.77
CA ALA A 331 15.71 -2.59 28.72
C ALA A 331 15.24 -1.84 27.47
N GLN A 332 15.08 -2.53 26.34
CA GLN A 332 14.76 -1.94 25.03
C GLN A 332 13.46 -2.52 24.49
N PHE A 333 12.56 -1.68 24.00
CA PHE A 333 11.37 -2.12 23.25
C PHE A 333 10.79 -0.90 22.54
N HIS A 334 10.80 -0.96 21.22
CA HIS A 334 10.34 0.08 20.32
C HIS A 334 9.31 -0.55 19.35
N PRO A 335 8.01 -0.45 19.66
CA PRO A 335 6.94 -1.06 18.86
C PRO A 335 6.78 -0.39 17.48
N LEU A 336 7.50 0.71 17.25
CA LEU A 336 7.51 1.47 16.01
C LEU A 336 8.96 1.75 15.60
N ARG A 337 9.28 1.55 14.32
CA ARG A 337 10.54 2.02 13.75
C ARG A 337 10.35 3.44 13.25
N SER A 338 10.78 4.41 14.03
CA SER A 338 10.71 5.83 13.71
C SER A 338 11.88 6.54 14.38
N GLY A 339 12.78 7.14 13.60
CA GLY A 339 13.98 7.77 14.18
C GLY A 339 15.12 7.94 13.20
N TYR A 340 16.34 7.90 13.73
CA TYR A 340 17.56 7.86 12.93
C TYR A 340 18.54 6.86 13.52
N ALA A 341 19.49 6.40 12.72
CA ALA A 341 20.57 5.56 13.18
C ALA A 341 21.92 6.11 12.70
N LEU A 342 22.94 5.87 13.51
CA LEU A 342 24.33 6.11 13.18
C LEU A 342 25.03 4.77 13.03
N LEU A 343 25.63 4.50 11.88
CA LEU A 343 26.46 3.31 11.68
C LEU A 343 27.82 3.55 12.34
N THR A 344 28.13 2.82 13.41
CA THR A 344 29.31 3.05 14.25
C THR A 344 30.44 2.06 13.98
N GLU A 345 30.10 0.84 13.60
CA GLU A 345 31.07 -0.19 13.22
C GLU A 345 30.56 -0.97 12.00
N LEU A 346 31.42 -1.19 11.02
CA LEU A 346 31.13 -2.03 9.86
C LEU A 346 32.40 -2.76 9.45
N THR A 347 32.41 -4.09 9.57
CA THR A 347 33.60 -4.92 9.36
C THR A 347 33.28 -6.07 8.42
N LEU A 348 34.08 -6.24 7.38
CA LEU A 348 34.07 -7.44 6.53
C LEU A 348 35.03 -8.47 7.10
N VAL A 349 34.61 -9.73 7.18
CA VAL A 349 35.46 -10.85 7.59
C VAL A 349 35.49 -11.89 6.47
N ASP A 350 36.68 -12.30 6.05
CA ASP A 350 36.84 -13.32 5.01
C ASP A 350 36.70 -14.75 5.56
N ARG A 351 36.65 -15.72 4.64
CA ARG A 351 36.58 -17.16 4.97
C ARG A 351 37.78 -17.69 5.78
N HIS A 352 38.85 -16.91 5.90
CA HIS A 352 40.09 -17.24 6.60
C HIS A 352 40.24 -16.47 7.92
N GLY A 353 39.25 -15.65 8.31
CA GLY A 353 39.26 -14.87 9.55
C GLY A 353 39.99 -13.53 9.47
N ARG A 354 40.48 -13.11 8.29
CA ARG A 354 41.01 -11.75 8.11
C ARG A 354 39.85 -10.77 8.05
N SER A 355 40.03 -9.61 8.67
CA SER A 355 39.00 -8.57 8.73
C SER A 355 39.46 -7.26 8.10
N VAL A 356 38.50 -6.55 7.49
CA VAL A 356 38.67 -5.17 7.02
C VAL A 356 37.59 -4.33 7.67
N ASP A 357 38.00 -3.37 8.49
CA ASP A 357 37.10 -2.40 9.11
C ASP A 357 36.83 -1.26 8.12
N LEU A 358 35.59 -1.17 7.65
CA LEU A 358 35.10 -0.11 6.75
C LEU A 358 34.70 1.14 7.53
N ILE A 359 34.12 0.94 8.72
CA ILE A 359 33.75 1.99 9.66
C ILE A 359 34.16 1.53 11.05
N THR A 360 34.85 2.40 11.79
CA THR A 360 35.19 2.20 13.21
C THR A 360 34.64 3.36 14.03
N ARG A 361 34.52 3.20 15.35
CA ARG A 361 34.02 4.29 16.23
C ARG A 361 34.83 5.58 16.10
N ASP A 362 36.15 5.48 15.97
CA ASP A 362 37.04 6.64 15.84
C ASP A 362 36.91 7.35 14.49
N THR A 363 36.38 6.64 13.50
CA THR A 363 36.26 7.11 12.11
C THR A 363 34.82 7.31 11.65
N ALA A 364 33.83 6.90 12.46
CA ALA A 364 32.40 7.00 12.15
C ALA A 364 31.94 8.46 11.92
N ASP A 365 32.56 9.42 12.61
CA ASP A 365 32.28 10.84 12.42
C ASP A 365 33.18 11.50 11.35
N ARG A 366 34.24 10.81 10.92
CA ARG A 366 35.32 11.35 10.05
C ARG A 366 35.30 10.80 8.62
N HIS A 367 34.61 9.67 8.36
CA HIS A 367 34.54 9.10 7.03
C HIS A 367 33.63 9.91 6.11
N GLY A 368 34.20 10.32 4.96
CA GLY A 368 33.54 11.13 3.95
C GLY A 368 32.65 10.37 2.96
N SER A 369 32.48 9.04 3.10
CA SER A 369 32.11 8.14 1.98
C SER A 369 30.80 7.37 2.10
N VAL A 370 30.02 7.49 3.19
CA VAL A 370 28.71 6.84 3.25
C VAL A 370 27.68 7.68 2.50
N ALA A 371 27.31 7.22 1.31
CA ALA A 371 26.19 7.79 0.58
C ALA A 371 24.87 7.28 1.17
N VAL A 372 23.97 8.20 1.51
CA VAL A 372 22.64 7.87 2.05
C VAL A 372 21.59 8.12 0.97
N ALA A 373 20.70 7.14 0.77
CA ALA A 373 19.58 7.22 -0.16
C ALA A 373 18.72 8.46 0.15
N GLU A 374 18.18 9.10 -0.89
CA GLU A 374 17.46 10.38 -0.75
C GLU A 374 16.32 10.33 0.27
N SER A 375 15.55 9.24 0.28
CA SER A 375 14.46 9.00 1.22
C SER A 375 14.90 8.80 2.68
N MET A 376 16.20 8.56 2.91
CA MET A 376 16.80 8.35 4.22
C MET A 376 17.72 9.53 4.62
N ARG A 377 17.83 10.57 3.79
CA ARG A 377 18.65 11.75 4.11
C ARG A 377 18.04 12.52 5.26
N VAL A 378 18.91 13.08 6.10
CA VAL A 378 18.51 14.01 7.16
C VAL A 378 18.24 15.36 6.51
N SER A 379 17.00 15.88 6.61
CA SER A 379 16.63 17.20 6.10
C SER A 379 17.59 18.30 6.58
N ALA A 380 18.05 19.12 5.64
CA ALA A 380 19.15 20.07 5.79
C ALA A 380 18.93 21.07 6.94
N GLY A 381 19.88 21.12 7.87
CA GLY A 381 19.86 22.03 9.03
C GLY A 381 21.07 21.87 9.95
N SER A 382 21.91 20.85 9.74
CA SER A 382 23.22 20.71 10.38
C SER A 382 24.14 20.01 9.40
N GLU A 383 25.35 20.51 9.24
CA GLU A 383 26.42 19.91 8.44
C GLU A 383 26.71 18.48 8.91
N THR A 384 25.98 17.54 8.32
CA THR A 384 26.37 16.18 7.96
C THR A 384 27.24 15.40 8.96
N ALA A 385 26.61 14.71 9.92
CA ALA A 385 27.13 13.43 10.37
C ALA A 385 27.01 12.44 9.19
N ARG A 386 28.11 12.20 8.46
CA ARG A 386 28.10 11.52 7.15
C ARG A 386 27.69 10.04 7.20
N ASN A 387 27.67 9.41 8.38
CA ASN A 387 27.23 8.02 8.58
C ASN A 387 25.83 7.90 9.23
N ARG A 388 25.03 8.98 9.18
CA ARG A 388 23.70 9.07 9.79
C ARG A 388 22.59 8.97 8.74
N PHE A 389 21.56 8.18 9.03
CA PHE A 389 20.40 8.02 8.16
C PHE A 389 19.09 8.06 8.95
N GLN A 390 18.04 8.63 8.34
CA GLN A 390 16.69 8.66 8.89
C GLN A 390 15.92 7.40 8.53
N LEU A 391 15.07 6.97 9.45
CA LEU A 391 14.11 5.89 9.28
C LEU A 391 12.73 6.45 9.58
N ALA A 392 11.98 6.73 8.51
CA ALA A 392 10.59 7.16 8.61
C ALA A 392 9.74 6.14 9.37
N PRO A 393 8.63 6.55 9.99
CA PRO A 393 7.74 5.67 10.72
C PRO A 393 7.33 4.45 9.90
N ARG A 394 7.60 3.24 10.40
CA ARG A 394 7.20 1.97 9.81
C ARG A 394 6.84 0.98 10.90
N LEU A 395 5.84 0.14 10.63
CA LEU A 395 5.43 -0.94 11.52
C LEU A 395 6.45 -2.09 11.44
N PRO A 396 7.11 -2.46 12.57
CA PRO A 396 8.03 -3.59 12.61
C PRO A 396 7.36 -4.95 12.35
N GLN A 397 6.08 -5.04 12.70
CA GLN A 397 5.22 -6.20 12.47
C GLN A 397 4.55 -6.12 11.10
N ALA A 398 4.21 -7.28 10.55
CA ALA A 398 3.54 -7.34 9.27
C ALA A 398 2.10 -6.79 9.35
N ALA A 399 1.76 -5.91 8.42
CA ALA A 399 0.46 -5.25 8.34
C ALA A 399 0.09 -4.93 6.89
N ARG A 400 -1.17 -4.63 6.63
CA ARG A 400 -1.66 -4.19 5.31
C ARG A 400 -2.72 -3.10 5.46
N ALA A 401 -2.76 -2.19 4.50
CA ALA A 401 -3.90 -1.30 4.32
C ALA A 401 -4.90 -2.01 3.40
N ARG A 402 -6.16 -2.06 3.81
CA ARG A 402 -7.28 -2.60 3.04
C ARG A 402 -8.13 -1.46 2.53
N PHE A 403 -8.52 -1.55 1.27
CA PHE A 403 -9.44 -0.62 0.64
C PHE A 403 -10.37 -1.40 -0.28
N ASP A 404 -11.41 -1.96 0.32
CA ASP A 404 -12.23 -2.99 -0.32
C ASP A 404 -13.57 -2.39 -0.77
N PRO A 405 -13.99 -2.62 -2.02
CA PRO A 405 -15.36 -2.36 -2.43
C PRO A 405 -16.34 -3.22 -1.63
N VAL A 406 -17.45 -2.62 -1.23
CA VAL A 406 -18.55 -3.33 -0.57
C VAL A 406 -19.84 -3.15 -1.34
N ALA A 407 -20.73 -4.14 -1.28
CA ALA A 407 -22.01 -4.08 -1.97
C ALA A 407 -22.82 -2.89 -1.45
N ALA A 408 -23.47 -2.16 -2.34
CA ALA A 408 -24.27 -1.00 -1.94
C ALA A 408 -25.41 -1.39 -0.96
N ASP A 409 -26.04 -2.55 -1.19
CA ASP A 409 -27.27 -2.96 -0.50
C ASP A 409 -27.06 -3.48 0.93
N ASP A 410 -25.97 -4.21 1.20
CA ASP A 410 -25.75 -4.91 2.47
C ASP A 410 -24.34 -4.73 3.05
N ASP A 411 -23.51 -3.88 2.44
CA ASP A 411 -22.13 -3.58 2.87
C ASP A 411 -21.21 -4.82 2.96
N ARG A 412 -21.58 -5.94 2.33
CA ARG A 412 -20.70 -7.12 2.30
C ARG A 412 -19.49 -6.84 1.39
N PRO A 413 -18.28 -7.33 1.74
CA PRO A 413 -17.12 -7.24 0.86
C PRO A 413 -17.42 -7.87 -0.51
N LEU A 414 -17.01 -7.17 -1.58
CA LEU A 414 -17.16 -7.64 -2.95
C LEU A 414 -15.88 -8.31 -3.44
N HIS A 415 -16.06 -9.40 -4.18
CA HIS A 415 -15.00 -9.99 -4.98
C HIS A 415 -15.16 -9.63 -6.47
N PRO A 416 -14.07 -9.61 -7.27
CA PRO A 416 -14.14 -9.24 -8.69
C PRO A 416 -15.13 -10.06 -9.53
N GLN A 417 -15.48 -11.26 -9.09
CA GLN A 417 -16.40 -12.18 -9.78
C GLN A 417 -17.86 -11.99 -9.35
N ASP A 418 -18.13 -11.16 -8.33
CA ASP A 418 -19.48 -10.94 -7.85
C ASP A 418 -20.33 -10.21 -8.91
N SER A 419 -21.64 -10.47 -8.88
CA SER A 419 -22.63 -9.74 -9.66
C SER A 419 -23.15 -8.50 -8.95
N ALA A 420 -22.92 -8.39 -7.64
CA ALA A 420 -23.28 -7.21 -6.86
C ALA A 420 -22.34 -6.05 -7.17
N SER A 421 -22.84 -4.83 -7.02
CA SER A 421 -22.14 -3.60 -7.38
C SER A 421 -21.89 -2.73 -6.14
N PRO A 422 -20.76 -2.02 -6.06
CA PRO A 422 -20.53 -1.03 -5.01
C PRO A 422 -21.27 0.30 -5.29
N VAL A 423 -21.90 0.46 -6.46
CA VAL A 423 -22.51 1.71 -6.91
C VAL A 423 -23.88 1.95 -6.28
N CYS A 424 -24.00 3.05 -5.54
CA CYS A 424 -25.26 3.55 -4.99
C CYS A 424 -26.09 4.33 -6.01
N GLY A 425 -25.44 4.92 -7.02
CA GLY A 425 -26.06 5.74 -8.05
C GLY A 425 -25.01 6.56 -8.80
N TRP A 426 -25.43 7.22 -9.88
CA TRP A 426 -24.57 8.08 -10.68
C TRP A 426 -25.05 9.51 -10.65
N VAL A 427 -24.11 10.45 -10.68
CA VAL A 427 -24.39 11.86 -10.92
C VAL A 427 -23.71 12.31 -12.19
N VAL A 428 -24.40 13.14 -12.96
CA VAL A 428 -23.88 13.68 -14.22
C VAL A 428 -24.10 15.20 -14.18
N PRO A 429 -23.03 16.02 -14.24
CA PRO A 429 -23.18 17.46 -14.23
C PRO A 429 -23.76 17.97 -15.57
N ASP A 430 -24.76 18.82 -15.51
CA ASP A 430 -25.22 19.61 -16.66
C ASP A 430 -24.61 21.01 -16.55
N HIS A 431 -23.47 21.22 -17.24
CA HIS A 431 -22.79 22.50 -17.25
C HIS A 431 -23.58 23.60 -17.98
N LEU A 432 -24.56 23.26 -18.84
CA LEU A 432 -25.37 24.25 -19.55
C LEU A 432 -26.40 24.90 -18.63
N ASN A 433 -27.03 24.12 -17.75
CA ASN A 433 -28.07 24.60 -16.84
C ASN A 433 -27.60 24.76 -15.39
N ARG A 434 -26.33 24.44 -15.09
CA ARG A 434 -25.77 24.37 -13.73
C ARG A 434 -26.65 23.51 -12.82
N SER A 435 -26.97 22.32 -13.29
CA SER A 435 -27.77 21.32 -12.58
C SER A 435 -27.03 19.99 -12.48
N LEU A 436 -27.54 19.09 -11.65
CA LEU A 436 -26.98 17.77 -11.40
C LEU A 436 -28.03 16.72 -11.71
N LEU A 437 -27.81 15.95 -12.78
CA LEU A 437 -28.64 14.80 -13.14
C LEU A 437 -28.28 13.64 -12.23
N ALA A 438 -29.28 12.91 -11.76
CA ALA A 438 -29.12 11.76 -10.87
C ALA A 438 -29.73 10.51 -11.50
N HIS A 439 -28.95 9.44 -11.51
CA HIS A 439 -29.30 8.16 -12.12
C HIS A 439 -29.21 7.03 -11.11
N ALA A 440 -30.06 6.02 -11.28
CA ALA A 440 -30.01 4.76 -10.55
C ALA A 440 -28.73 3.98 -10.89
N PRO A 441 -28.31 2.99 -10.07
CA PRO A 441 -27.09 2.21 -10.30
C PRO A 441 -26.97 1.57 -11.70
N ASP A 442 -28.10 1.27 -12.35
CA ASP A 442 -28.17 0.70 -13.70
C ASP A 442 -28.01 1.72 -14.84
N GLY A 443 -27.91 3.02 -14.52
CA GLY A 443 -27.82 4.14 -15.45
C GLY A 443 -29.15 4.86 -15.72
N THR A 444 -30.28 4.35 -15.25
CA THR A 444 -31.61 4.94 -15.51
C THR A 444 -31.74 6.33 -14.88
N LEU A 445 -32.15 7.34 -15.66
CA LEU A 445 -32.39 8.70 -15.15
C LEU A 445 -33.54 8.72 -14.13
N LEU A 446 -33.26 9.23 -12.92
CA LEU A 446 -34.24 9.40 -11.84
C LEU A 446 -34.80 10.83 -11.82
N GLY A 447 -33.93 11.81 -12.02
CA GLY A 447 -34.30 13.21 -11.99
C GLY A 447 -33.11 14.15 -12.00
N GLU A 448 -33.36 15.40 -11.62
CA GLU A 448 -32.41 16.50 -11.69
C GLU A 448 -32.54 17.40 -10.45
N LEU A 449 -31.41 17.75 -9.87
CA LEU A 449 -31.27 18.84 -8.89
C LEU A 449 -30.86 20.12 -9.59
N TYR A 450 -31.57 21.21 -9.34
CA TYR A 450 -31.27 22.51 -9.94
C TYR A 450 -31.56 23.67 -8.96
N SER A 451 -30.83 24.76 -9.11
CA SER A 451 -31.09 25.99 -8.34
C SER A 451 -32.32 26.73 -8.89
N THR A 452 -33.19 27.18 -7.99
CA THR A 452 -34.38 27.97 -8.35
C THR A 452 -34.06 29.47 -8.39
N TYR A 453 -34.83 30.22 -9.19
CA TYR A 453 -34.67 31.67 -9.31
C TYR A 453 -35.53 32.42 -8.27
N PRO A 454 -35.05 33.50 -7.63
CA PRO A 454 -33.74 34.14 -7.79
C PRO A 454 -32.59 33.30 -7.21
N GLU A 455 -31.46 33.29 -7.93
CA GLU A 455 -30.34 32.30 -7.94
C GLU A 455 -29.64 31.96 -6.60
N ASP A 456 -30.17 32.35 -5.45
CA ASP A 456 -29.52 32.16 -4.15
C ASP A 456 -30.40 31.49 -3.08
N THR A 457 -31.68 31.18 -3.37
CA THR A 457 -32.64 30.93 -2.28
C THR A 457 -33.05 29.48 -2.04
N ALA A 458 -33.18 28.63 -3.06
CA ALA A 458 -33.54 27.23 -2.85
C ALA A 458 -33.08 26.30 -3.99
N VAL A 459 -32.71 25.08 -3.64
CA VAL A 459 -32.52 23.97 -4.59
C VAL A 459 -33.87 23.25 -4.73
N ALA A 460 -34.21 22.82 -5.94
CA ALA A 460 -35.39 22.02 -6.21
C ALA A 460 -35.03 20.71 -6.90
N TRP A 461 -35.87 19.70 -6.68
CA TRP A 461 -35.80 18.42 -7.36
C TRP A 461 -36.90 18.32 -8.41
N ARG A 462 -36.54 17.78 -9.57
CA ARG A 462 -37.48 17.44 -10.63
C ARG A 462 -37.31 15.98 -11.04
N ASN A 463 -38.40 15.23 -10.99
CA ASN A 463 -38.44 13.85 -11.47
C ASN A 463 -38.28 13.76 -12.99
N ARG A 464 -37.79 12.60 -13.48
CA ARG A 464 -37.68 12.29 -14.92
C ARG A 464 -38.92 12.67 -15.73
N HIS A 465 -40.11 12.29 -15.24
CA HIS A 465 -41.41 12.49 -15.89
C HIS A 465 -41.98 13.91 -15.71
N GLY A 466 -41.29 14.83 -15.05
CA GLY A 466 -41.77 16.19 -14.79
C GLY A 466 -42.88 16.30 -13.74
N THR A 467 -43.56 15.19 -13.41
CA THR A 467 -44.57 15.12 -12.35
C THR A 467 -43.94 14.72 -11.01
N GLY A 468 -44.00 15.61 -10.02
CA GLY A 468 -43.53 15.36 -8.64
C GLY A 468 -42.25 16.13 -8.27
N THR A 469 -42.18 16.56 -7.00
CA THR A 469 -41.15 17.45 -6.46
C THR A 469 -40.29 16.82 -5.36
N GLY A 470 -40.61 15.60 -4.94
CA GLY A 470 -39.84 14.85 -3.94
C GLY A 470 -38.85 13.88 -4.58
N LEU A 471 -37.77 13.58 -3.85
CA LEU A 471 -36.83 12.53 -4.22
C LEU A 471 -37.56 11.18 -4.33
N PRO A 472 -37.35 10.39 -5.40
CA PRO A 472 -38.05 9.14 -5.60
C PRO A 472 -37.66 8.09 -4.55
N ASP A 473 -38.58 7.18 -4.22
CA ASP A 473 -38.37 6.09 -3.25
C ASP A 473 -37.35 5.04 -3.75
N GLU A 474 -37.12 4.97 -5.05
CA GLU A 474 -36.17 4.03 -5.69
C GLU A 474 -34.69 4.39 -5.44
N LEU A 475 -34.38 5.58 -4.92
CA LEU A 475 -33.00 5.98 -4.62
C LEU A 475 -32.40 5.09 -3.52
N HIS A 476 -31.15 4.66 -3.74
CA HIS A 476 -30.36 4.02 -2.70
C HIS A 476 -30.25 4.95 -1.47
N PRO A 477 -30.37 4.44 -0.21
CA PRO A 477 -30.40 5.29 0.98
C PRO A 477 -29.23 6.28 1.10
N ARG A 478 -28.01 5.84 0.77
CA ARG A 478 -26.81 6.71 0.79
C ARG A 478 -26.82 7.76 -0.32
N PHE A 479 -27.33 7.41 -1.49
CA PHE A 479 -27.47 8.36 -2.58
C PHE A 479 -28.57 9.39 -2.29
N ARG A 480 -29.69 8.93 -1.71
CA ARG A 480 -30.73 9.82 -1.18
C ARG A 480 -30.18 10.78 -0.13
N ALA A 481 -29.33 10.32 0.79
CA ALA A 481 -28.73 11.18 1.81
C ALA A 481 -27.93 12.33 1.16
N LEU A 482 -27.02 12.03 0.23
CA LEU A 482 -26.27 13.04 -0.51
C LEU A 482 -27.21 14.06 -1.21
N LEU A 483 -28.19 13.57 -1.98
CA LEU A 483 -29.13 14.44 -2.70
C LEU A 483 -30.01 15.26 -1.75
N THR A 484 -30.35 14.71 -0.58
CA THR A 484 -31.13 15.39 0.47
C THR A 484 -30.33 16.57 1.06
N HIS A 485 -29.03 16.38 1.33
CA HIS A 485 -28.18 17.47 1.84
C HIS A 485 -28.04 18.63 0.84
N LEU A 486 -28.03 18.32 -0.45
CA LEU A 486 -28.03 19.32 -1.53
C LEU A 486 -29.39 19.99 -1.66
N LEU A 487 -30.49 19.22 -1.65
CA LEU A 487 -31.86 19.72 -1.83
C LEU A 487 -32.31 20.65 -0.71
N TYR A 488 -32.05 20.28 0.54
CA TYR A 488 -32.37 21.13 1.71
C TYR A 488 -31.25 22.11 2.05
N GLY A 489 -30.19 22.11 1.25
CA GLY A 489 -29.17 23.14 1.25
C GLY A 489 -29.64 24.44 0.61
N ARG A 490 -28.92 25.53 0.88
CA ARG A 490 -28.98 26.73 0.03
C ARG A 490 -28.35 26.43 -1.33
N GLY A 491 -28.69 27.19 -2.38
CA GLY A 491 -28.15 27.04 -3.74
C GLY A 491 -26.62 26.90 -3.78
N ALA A 492 -25.94 27.67 -2.91
CA ALA A 492 -24.48 27.61 -2.73
C ALA A 492 -23.89 26.20 -2.50
N ARG A 493 -24.62 25.25 -1.89
CA ARG A 493 -24.10 23.87 -1.70
C ARG A 493 -24.00 23.11 -3.02
N LEU A 494 -25.02 23.24 -3.87
CA LEU A 494 -25.03 22.63 -5.20
C LEU A 494 -23.96 23.29 -6.07
N ASP A 495 -23.87 24.62 -6.04
CA ASP A 495 -22.86 25.37 -6.79
C ASP A 495 -21.42 25.00 -6.38
N ASN A 496 -21.17 24.84 -5.08
CA ASN A 496 -19.86 24.41 -4.59
C ASN A 496 -19.50 22.99 -5.06
N LEU A 497 -20.47 22.07 -5.07
CA LEU A 497 -20.23 20.70 -5.57
C LEU A 497 -19.98 20.70 -7.08
N LEU A 498 -20.74 21.47 -7.87
CA LEU A 498 -20.51 21.59 -9.30
C LEU A 498 -19.12 22.17 -9.60
N THR A 499 -18.73 23.23 -8.87
CA THR A 499 -17.38 23.81 -8.99
C THR A 499 -16.29 22.81 -8.62
N LEU A 500 -16.51 22.02 -7.57
CA LEU A 500 -15.58 20.97 -7.16
C LEU A 500 -15.38 19.90 -8.24
N ILE A 501 -16.48 19.51 -8.90
CA ILE A 501 -16.46 18.53 -9.99
C ILE A 501 -15.70 19.12 -11.19
N ASP A 502 -15.98 20.37 -11.55
CA ASP A 502 -15.28 21.07 -12.63
C ASP A 502 -13.77 21.15 -12.36
N ASP A 503 -13.37 21.47 -11.12
CA ASP A 503 -11.96 21.46 -10.71
C ASP A 503 -11.36 20.05 -10.81
N ALA A 504 -12.12 19.01 -10.46
CA ALA A 504 -11.63 17.62 -10.44
C ALA A 504 -11.40 17.09 -11.85
N ASP A 505 -12.23 17.51 -12.80
CA ASP A 505 -12.04 17.17 -14.21
C ASP A 505 -10.72 17.67 -14.78
N SER A 506 -10.11 18.70 -14.17
CA SER A 506 -8.79 19.22 -14.55
C SER A 506 -7.61 18.47 -13.92
N THR A 507 -7.86 17.71 -12.84
CA THR A 507 -6.82 16.99 -12.06
C THR A 507 -6.93 15.47 -12.18
N ILE A 508 -8.00 14.94 -12.79
CA ILE A 508 -8.23 13.51 -13.03
C ILE A 508 -8.10 13.21 -14.52
N ASP A 509 -7.02 12.51 -14.90
CA ASP A 509 -6.75 12.07 -16.27
C ASP A 509 -6.13 10.65 -16.29
N PRO A 510 -6.95 9.59 -16.20
CA PRO A 510 -6.46 8.22 -16.13
C PRO A 510 -5.73 7.83 -17.44
N ALA A 511 -4.55 7.23 -17.32
CA ALA A 511 -3.62 6.90 -18.42
C ALA A 511 -4.14 5.95 -19.53
N HIS A 512 -5.42 5.58 -19.54
CA HIS A 512 -6.06 4.73 -20.55
C HIS A 512 -7.23 5.43 -21.27
N PRO A 513 -6.96 6.34 -22.23
CA PRO A 513 -7.98 6.92 -23.11
C PRO A 513 -8.61 5.91 -24.08
N ALA A 514 -8.16 4.63 -24.08
CA ALA A 514 -8.55 3.60 -25.05
C ALA A 514 -10.05 3.24 -25.05
N HIS A 515 -10.80 3.72 -24.07
CA HIS A 515 -12.26 3.62 -24.04
C HIS A 515 -12.89 4.99 -23.82
N GLY A 516 -12.44 6.01 -24.56
CA GLY A 516 -13.23 7.22 -24.77
C GLY A 516 -14.59 6.84 -25.36
N HIS A 517 -15.55 6.51 -24.50
CA HIS A 517 -16.93 6.36 -24.88
C HIS A 517 -17.41 7.78 -25.22
N GLY A 518 -17.61 8.04 -26.52
CA GLY A 518 -17.94 9.36 -27.06
C GLY A 518 -19.38 9.79 -26.79
N GLY A 519 -19.85 9.67 -25.56
CA GLY A 519 -21.15 10.20 -25.15
C GLY A 519 -20.96 11.08 -23.92
N LEU A 520 -21.63 12.23 -23.90
CA LEU A 520 -21.58 13.27 -22.87
C LEU A 520 -20.32 14.15 -22.97
N HIS A 521 -20.13 14.84 -24.10
CA HIS A 521 -19.21 15.96 -24.30
C HIS A 521 -19.84 17.33 -23.98
N ALA A 522 -21.12 17.51 -24.30
CA ALA A 522 -21.92 18.68 -23.94
C ALA A 522 -22.52 18.55 -22.53
N VAL A 523 -22.61 17.32 -22.05
CA VAL A 523 -22.92 16.96 -20.67
C VAL A 523 -21.60 16.62 -19.97
N GLY A 524 -21.48 16.85 -18.67
CA GLY A 524 -20.29 16.48 -17.92
C GLY A 524 -20.07 14.96 -17.83
N ARG A 525 -18.92 14.58 -17.28
CA ARG A 525 -18.55 13.16 -17.10
C ARG A 525 -19.41 12.50 -16.02
N PRO A 526 -19.90 11.25 -16.23
CA PRO A 526 -20.59 10.51 -15.18
C PRO A 526 -19.68 10.18 -14.00
N LEU A 527 -20.14 10.48 -12.80
CA LEU A 527 -19.47 10.19 -11.53
C LEU A 527 -20.30 9.17 -10.75
N ALA A 528 -19.62 8.25 -10.06
CA ALA A 528 -20.26 7.21 -9.27
C ALA A 528 -20.22 7.57 -7.77
N LEU A 529 -21.34 7.41 -7.07
CA LEU A 529 -21.33 7.30 -5.62
C LEU A 529 -21.19 5.82 -5.24
N VAL A 530 -20.12 5.44 -4.56
CA VAL A 530 -19.82 4.03 -4.23
C VAL A 530 -19.58 3.80 -2.75
N ARG A 531 -19.74 2.55 -2.29
CA ARG A 531 -19.39 2.13 -0.93
C ARG A 531 -18.05 1.41 -0.89
N ALA A 532 -17.28 1.70 0.16
CA ALA A 532 -16.00 1.04 0.41
C ALA A 532 -15.70 0.91 1.92
N ASN A 533 -14.92 -0.10 2.28
CA ASN A 533 -14.35 -0.26 3.61
C ASN A 533 -12.84 0.03 3.57
N LEU A 534 -12.37 0.84 4.51
CA LEU A 534 -10.97 1.18 4.68
C LEU A 534 -10.48 0.74 6.07
N ALA A 535 -9.35 0.04 6.13
CA ALA A 535 -8.79 -0.45 7.40
C ALA A 535 -7.26 -0.61 7.37
N ILE A 536 -6.62 -0.52 8.54
CA ILE A 536 -5.24 -0.98 8.74
C ILE A 536 -5.28 -2.29 9.53
N GLU A 537 -4.91 -3.37 8.87
CA GLU A 537 -4.98 -4.72 9.42
C GLU A 537 -3.60 -5.25 9.75
N LEU A 538 -3.42 -5.69 10.99
CA LEU A 538 -2.21 -6.36 11.45
C LEU A 538 -2.31 -7.87 11.18
N GLU A 539 -1.21 -8.52 10.76
CA GLU A 539 -1.19 -9.98 10.57
C GLU A 539 -1.49 -10.71 11.88
N ARG A 540 -1.09 -10.10 13.01
CA ARG A 540 -1.15 -10.65 14.36
C ARG A 540 -1.44 -9.53 15.36
N PRO A 541 -1.95 -9.86 16.56
CA PRO A 541 -2.01 -8.89 17.65
C PRO A 541 -0.64 -8.20 17.87
N PRO A 542 -0.61 -6.93 18.28
CA PRO A 542 0.64 -6.22 18.44
C PRO A 542 1.68 -6.93 19.28
N HIS A 543 2.95 -6.79 18.89
CA HIS A 543 4.05 -7.17 19.75
C HIS A 543 4.02 -6.35 21.04
N VAL A 544 4.19 -7.04 22.16
CA VAL A 544 4.32 -6.45 23.49
C VAL A 544 5.78 -6.49 23.91
N ARG A 545 6.17 -5.63 24.85
CA ARG A 545 7.48 -5.75 25.51
C ARG A 545 7.60 -7.17 26.10
N PRO A 546 8.67 -7.94 25.81
CA PRO A 546 8.74 -9.34 26.18
C PRO A 546 9.12 -9.53 27.66
N THR A 547 8.25 -9.14 28.58
CA THR A 547 8.36 -9.46 30.02
C THR A 547 7.40 -10.61 30.37
N PRO A 548 7.69 -11.41 31.41
CA PRO A 548 6.76 -12.46 31.86
C PRO A 548 5.31 -11.99 32.05
N THR A 549 5.08 -10.83 32.69
CA THR A 549 3.73 -10.28 32.85
C THR A 549 3.08 -9.97 31.51
N ASN A 550 3.77 -9.29 30.60
CA ASN A 550 3.19 -8.86 29.32
C ASN A 550 2.94 -10.03 28.37
N LEU A 551 3.82 -11.04 28.38
CA LEU A 551 3.68 -12.25 27.57
C LEU A 551 2.51 -13.13 28.05
N ALA A 552 2.24 -13.13 29.36
CA ALA A 552 1.10 -13.85 29.94
C ALA A 552 -0.23 -13.06 29.86
N ALA A 553 -0.16 -11.74 29.71
CA ALA A 553 -1.35 -10.89 29.59
C ALA A 553 -2.03 -11.05 28.21
N SER A 554 -3.35 -10.76 28.18
CA SER A 554 -4.07 -10.68 26.91
C SER A 554 -3.49 -9.57 26.03
N PRO A 555 -3.37 -9.79 24.70
CA PRO A 555 -2.64 -8.89 23.78
C PRO A 555 -3.08 -7.42 23.75
N ARG A 556 -4.30 -7.12 24.22
CA ARG A 556 -5.03 -5.90 23.90
C ARG A 556 -4.70 -4.68 24.78
N ASN A 557 -3.90 -4.82 25.84
CA ASN A 557 -3.92 -3.83 26.93
C ASN A 557 -2.63 -2.99 27.12
N ASP A 558 -1.56 -3.20 26.35
CA ASP A 558 -0.26 -2.58 26.70
C ASP A 558 0.58 -2.08 25.51
N THR A 559 -0.02 -1.87 24.33
CA THR A 559 0.75 -1.34 23.19
C THR A 559 0.19 -0.02 22.70
N ALA A 560 1.06 0.98 22.63
CA ALA A 560 0.78 2.28 22.01
C ALA A 560 0.43 2.19 20.50
N LEU A 561 0.36 0.98 19.93
CA LEU A 561 -0.04 0.70 18.55
C LEU A 561 -1.56 0.57 18.40
N ASP A 562 -2.22 -0.18 19.31
CA ASP A 562 -3.67 -0.46 19.24
C ASP A 562 -4.52 0.79 19.53
N ASP A 563 -4.03 1.66 20.42
CA ASP A 563 -4.74 2.90 20.81
C ASP A 563 -4.42 4.10 19.90
N ARG A 564 -3.53 3.93 18.92
CA ARG A 564 -3.09 5.02 18.04
C ARG A 564 -3.91 5.07 16.76
N ASP A 565 -4.42 6.27 16.49
CA ASP A 565 -5.06 6.61 15.23
C ASP A 565 -4.01 7.08 14.22
N TRP A 566 -3.94 6.37 13.10
CA TRP A 566 -2.99 6.63 12.01
C TRP A 566 -3.65 7.49 10.94
N PRO A 567 -2.98 8.57 10.50
CA PRO A 567 -3.50 9.40 9.43
C PRO A 567 -3.44 8.65 8.10
N VAL A 568 -4.47 8.85 7.30
CA VAL A 568 -4.63 8.34 5.95
C VAL A 568 -5.02 9.51 5.05
N LEU A 569 -4.18 9.75 4.05
CA LEU A 569 -4.55 10.60 2.93
C LEU A 569 -5.40 9.78 1.97
N LEU A 570 -6.67 10.15 1.83
CA LEU A 570 -7.62 9.52 0.94
C LEU A 570 -7.83 10.42 -0.29
N GLY A 571 -7.40 9.95 -1.46
CA GLY A 571 -7.31 10.73 -2.69
C GLY A 571 -6.17 11.74 -2.69
N SER A 572 -5.68 12.12 -3.88
CA SER A 572 -4.70 13.19 -4.03
C SER A 572 -4.88 13.92 -5.36
N PRO A 573 -5.06 15.25 -5.37
CA PRO A 573 -5.17 16.02 -6.60
C PRO A 573 -3.82 16.18 -7.32
N GLU A 574 -2.71 15.78 -6.68
CA GLU A 574 -1.37 15.75 -7.30
C GLU A 574 -1.16 14.48 -8.16
N SER A 575 -2.09 13.51 -8.11
CA SER A 575 -2.04 12.25 -8.85
C SER A 575 -3.15 12.18 -9.89
N LEU A 576 -2.79 12.26 -11.18
CA LEU A 576 -3.76 12.22 -12.30
C LEU A 576 -4.56 10.91 -12.39
N ASP A 577 -4.01 9.81 -11.87
CA ASP A 577 -4.66 8.50 -11.85
C ASP A 577 -5.54 8.28 -10.60
N ASP A 578 -5.75 9.31 -9.75
CA ASP A 578 -6.65 9.24 -8.60
C ASP A 578 -8.03 9.81 -8.92
N GLY A 579 -9.06 8.98 -8.85
CA GLY A 579 -10.43 9.33 -9.24
C GLY A 579 -11.27 10.00 -8.16
N LEU A 580 -10.75 10.29 -6.96
CA LEU A 580 -11.59 10.75 -5.86
C LEU A 580 -11.88 12.25 -5.92
N ILE A 581 -13.17 12.58 -5.87
CA ILE A 581 -13.64 13.97 -5.78
C ILE A 581 -13.88 14.33 -4.30
N GLY A 582 -14.48 13.41 -3.56
CA GLY A 582 -14.68 13.54 -2.12
C GLY A 582 -15.45 12.35 -1.53
N TYR A 583 -15.66 12.38 -0.23
CA TYR A 583 -16.26 11.27 0.51
C TYR A 583 -17.17 11.73 1.66
N LEU A 584 -18.07 10.86 2.08
CA LEU A 584 -18.86 10.97 3.30
C LEU A 584 -18.50 9.84 4.25
N LEU A 585 -18.44 10.16 5.54
CA LEU A 585 -18.26 9.17 6.60
C LEU A 585 -19.62 8.64 7.05
N ASP A 586 -19.74 7.34 7.29
CA ASP A 586 -20.99 6.81 7.84
C ASP A 586 -21.30 7.35 9.25
N THR A 587 -20.27 7.78 9.98
CA THR A 587 -20.38 8.44 11.29
C THR A 587 -20.69 9.94 11.21
N ASP A 588 -20.48 10.56 10.05
CA ASP A 588 -20.67 11.99 9.80
C ASP A 588 -21.19 12.20 8.38
N ALA A 589 -22.51 12.06 8.23
CA ALA A 589 -23.19 12.24 6.96
C ALA A 589 -23.48 13.72 6.65
N ASP A 590 -23.30 14.62 7.62
CA ASP A 590 -23.58 16.05 7.50
C ASP A 590 -22.46 16.80 6.74
N HIS A 591 -21.29 16.18 6.60
CA HIS A 591 -20.13 16.77 5.92
C HIS A 591 -19.67 15.92 4.73
N PHE A 592 -19.44 16.61 3.62
CA PHE A 592 -18.79 16.09 2.43
C PHE A 592 -17.33 16.54 2.42
N PHE A 593 -16.41 15.59 2.60
CA PHE A 593 -14.98 15.82 2.64
C PHE A 593 -14.42 15.86 1.21
N ALA A 594 -14.13 17.05 0.71
CA ALA A 594 -13.65 17.29 -0.64
C ALA A 594 -12.12 17.20 -0.72
N VAL A 595 -11.59 16.45 -1.69
CA VAL A 595 -10.15 16.24 -1.88
C VAL A 595 -9.42 17.55 -2.21
N GLN A 596 -10.13 18.50 -2.83
CA GLN A 596 -9.65 19.82 -3.17
C GLN A 596 -10.66 20.90 -2.75
N THR A 597 -10.19 22.14 -2.60
CA THR A 597 -11.07 23.26 -2.26
C THR A 597 -11.70 23.83 -3.53
N PRO A 598 -13.04 23.96 -3.62
CA PRO A 598 -13.71 24.49 -4.81
C PRO A 598 -13.20 25.90 -5.19
N GLY A 599 -12.87 26.12 -6.45
CA GLY A 599 -12.43 27.39 -7.01
C GLY A 599 -11.07 27.89 -6.49
N GLY A 600 -10.27 27.01 -5.88
CA GLY A 600 -8.92 27.30 -5.36
C GLY A 600 -8.85 28.39 -4.28
N THR A 601 -9.99 28.89 -3.80
CA THR A 601 -10.10 29.96 -2.81
C THR A 601 -10.80 29.43 -1.57
N ARG A 602 -10.29 29.76 -0.38
CA ARG A 602 -10.90 29.33 0.89
C ARG A 602 -12.39 29.71 0.89
N LEU A 603 -13.25 28.69 0.94
CA LEU A 603 -14.69 28.85 1.09
C LEU A 603 -14.97 29.78 2.27
N ARG A 604 -15.93 30.71 2.14
CA ARG A 604 -16.34 31.55 3.28
C ARG A 604 -16.95 30.67 4.38
N PRO A 605 -16.88 31.04 5.68
CA PRO A 605 -17.43 30.23 6.77
C PRO A 605 -18.91 29.84 6.58
N GLU A 606 -19.69 30.71 5.94
CA GLU A 606 -21.08 30.49 5.55
C GLU A 606 -21.30 29.47 4.40
N GLN A 607 -20.24 29.18 3.63
CA GLN A 607 -20.20 28.19 2.53
C GLN A 607 -19.59 26.84 2.96
N GLN A 608 -18.94 26.77 4.14
CA GLN A 608 -18.24 25.58 4.67
C GLN A 608 -19.15 24.58 5.41
N THR A 609 -20.47 24.78 5.45
CA THR A 609 -21.35 23.96 6.31
C THR A 609 -21.66 22.56 5.80
N PHE A 610 -21.28 22.22 4.56
CA PHE A 610 -21.46 20.89 4.00
C PHE A 610 -20.17 20.39 3.34
N THR A 611 -19.61 21.17 2.41
CA THR A 611 -18.31 20.85 1.82
C THR A 611 -17.19 21.32 2.73
N VAL A 612 -16.41 20.38 3.26
CA VAL A 612 -15.22 20.64 4.08
C VAL A 612 -13.97 20.13 3.36
N PRO A 613 -12.82 20.81 3.43
CA PRO A 613 -11.57 20.26 2.92
C PRO A 613 -11.30 18.91 3.58
N ALA A 614 -10.92 17.91 2.79
CA ALA A 614 -10.54 16.60 3.29
C ALA A 614 -9.36 16.76 4.26
N GLY A 615 -9.61 16.50 5.53
CA GLY A 615 -8.59 16.40 6.56
C GLY A 615 -7.94 15.02 6.57
N GLU A 616 -7.14 14.76 7.60
CA GLU A 616 -6.58 13.43 7.84
C GLU A 616 -7.67 12.47 8.31
N LEU A 617 -8.09 11.53 7.46
CA LEU A 617 -8.86 10.38 7.90
C LEU A 617 -7.99 9.55 8.85
N ARG A 618 -8.56 9.05 9.94
CA ARG A 618 -7.81 8.44 11.03
C ARG A 618 -8.30 7.03 11.30
N LEU A 619 -7.38 6.06 11.17
CA LEU A 619 -7.70 4.64 11.31
C LEU A 619 -6.85 3.99 12.41
N ARG A 620 -7.44 3.06 13.15
CA ARG A 620 -6.71 2.22 14.09
C ARG A 620 -6.09 1.03 13.36
N ALA A 621 -4.85 0.71 13.75
CA ALA A 621 -4.19 -0.52 13.31
C ALA A 621 -4.56 -1.65 14.27
N THR A 622 -5.35 -2.62 13.81
CA THR A 622 -5.81 -3.73 14.67
C THR A 622 -5.64 -5.07 13.96
N SER A 623 -5.50 -6.17 14.72
CA SER A 623 -5.44 -7.52 14.13
C SER A 623 -6.79 -8.03 13.63
N ALA A 624 -7.89 -7.44 14.13
CA ALA A 624 -9.25 -7.72 13.68
C ALA A 624 -9.60 -6.95 12.39
N GLY A 625 -8.94 -5.81 12.11
CA GLY A 625 -9.35 -4.87 11.08
C GLY A 625 -10.65 -4.18 11.49
N THR A 626 -10.56 -2.97 12.02
CA THR A 626 -11.74 -2.14 12.29
C THR A 626 -12.08 -1.39 11.01
N ASP A 627 -13.01 -1.95 10.25
CA ASP A 627 -13.45 -1.37 8.98
C ASP A 627 -14.11 -0.01 9.23
N THR A 628 -13.63 1.02 8.55
CA THR A 628 -14.32 2.31 8.43
C THR A 628 -15.02 2.34 7.09
N THR A 629 -16.35 2.31 7.13
CA THR A 629 -17.19 2.33 5.92
C THR A 629 -17.41 3.76 5.44
N LEU A 630 -17.25 3.96 4.14
CA LEU A 630 -17.25 5.25 3.48
C LEU A 630 -18.20 5.23 2.27
N SER A 631 -18.75 6.39 1.94
CA SER A 631 -19.37 6.65 0.63
C SER A 631 -18.47 7.58 -0.17
N LEU A 632 -17.97 7.14 -1.33
CA LEU A 632 -17.02 7.88 -2.16
C LEU A 632 -17.70 8.41 -3.41
N LEU A 633 -17.52 9.69 -3.73
CA LEU A 633 -17.85 10.25 -5.04
C LEU A 633 -16.60 10.20 -5.91
N VAL A 634 -16.64 9.36 -6.96
CA VAL A 634 -15.46 9.02 -7.76
C VAL A 634 -15.71 9.16 -9.25
N ASP A 635 -14.65 9.50 -9.99
CA ASP A 635 -14.58 9.21 -11.41
C ASP A 635 -14.41 7.70 -11.61
N PRO A 636 -15.37 7.01 -12.23
CA PRO A 636 -15.36 5.56 -12.39
C PRO A 636 -14.21 5.04 -13.27
N ARG A 637 -13.49 5.91 -13.99
CA ARG A 637 -12.42 5.51 -14.92
C ARG A 637 -11.06 5.38 -14.24
N ALA A 638 -10.87 6.03 -13.10
CA ALA A 638 -9.64 6.03 -12.33
C ALA A 638 -9.78 5.18 -11.05
N ALA A 639 -8.65 4.74 -10.50
CA ALA A 639 -8.63 4.10 -9.18
C ALA A 639 -8.62 5.18 -8.08
N VAL A 640 -8.92 4.84 -6.84
CA VAL A 640 -8.75 5.76 -5.69
C VAL A 640 -7.68 5.25 -4.76
N HIS A 641 -6.80 6.14 -4.30
CA HIS A 641 -5.67 5.78 -3.46
C HIS A 641 -5.86 6.19 -2.00
N ALA A 642 -5.44 5.32 -1.10
CA ALA A 642 -5.35 5.58 0.33
C ALA A 642 -3.89 5.42 0.80
N THR A 643 -3.26 6.53 1.20
CA THR A 643 -1.83 6.60 1.52
C THR A 643 -1.60 6.91 3.00
N THR A 644 -0.82 6.08 3.68
CA THR A 644 -0.48 6.25 5.11
C THR A 644 0.99 6.61 5.34
N ASP A 645 1.84 6.43 4.31
CA ASP A 645 3.30 6.36 4.41
C ASP A 645 3.82 5.38 5.49
N LEU A 646 3.00 4.42 5.95
CA LEU A 646 3.43 3.32 6.82
C LEU A 646 3.52 2.01 6.03
N LEU A 647 2.57 1.84 5.10
CA LEU A 647 2.32 0.65 4.30
C LEU A 647 2.20 1.07 2.83
N PRO A 648 2.32 0.13 1.88
CA PRO A 648 2.01 0.41 0.48
C PRO A 648 0.62 1.02 0.34
N THR A 649 0.49 1.96 -0.59
CA THR A 649 -0.78 2.65 -0.89
C THR A 649 -1.85 1.62 -1.24
N ALA A 650 -2.96 1.64 -0.51
CA ALA A 650 -4.11 0.81 -0.82
C ALA A 650 -4.93 1.46 -1.94
N GLN A 651 -5.59 0.64 -2.74
CA GLN A 651 -6.29 1.10 -3.94
C GLN A 651 -7.72 0.54 -3.98
N PHE A 652 -8.69 1.43 -4.20
CA PHE A 652 -10.01 1.06 -4.67
C PHE A 652 -9.95 0.99 -6.21
N PRO A 653 -10.37 -0.13 -6.82
CA PRO A 653 -10.26 -0.34 -8.25
C PRO A 653 -11.15 0.62 -9.05
N SER A 654 -10.81 0.87 -10.32
CA SER A 654 -11.70 1.58 -11.24
C SER A 654 -12.97 0.77 -11.51
N LEU A 655 -14.04 1.49 -11.85
CA LEU A 655 -15.41 0.97 -12.03
C LEU A 655 -15.77 0.86 -13.52
N HIS A 656 -14.81 0.42 -14.35
CA HIS A 656 -15.00 0.36 -15.80
C HIS A 656 -16.16 -0.58 -16.17
N ARG A 657 -16.29 -1.72 -15.49
CA ARG A 657 -17.37 -2.70 -15.73
C ARG A 657 -18.74 -2.11 -15.44
N GLU A 658 -18.87 -1.43 -14.30
CA GLU A 658 -20.10 -0.81 -13.84
C GLU A 658 -20.49 0.34 -14.76
N LEU A 659 -19.53 1.17 -15.17
CA LEU A 659 -19.74 2.26 -16.11
C LEU A 659 -20.20 1.74 -17.48
N THR A 660 -19.51 0.77 -18.07
CA THR A 660 -19.89 0.19 -19.36
C THR A 660 -21.28 -0.46 -19.31
N GLY A 661 -21.67 -1.02 -18.17
CA GLY A 661 -23.00 -1.58 -17.96
C GLY A 661 -24.11 -0.53 -17.83
N ALA A 662 -23.81 0.64 -17.25
CA ALA A 662 -24.77 1.69 -16.98
C ALA A 662 -24.91 2.71 -18.13
N LEU A 663 -23.81 3.03 -18.81
CA LEU A 663 -23.74 4.08 -19.83
C LEU A 663 -24.80 3.94 -20.95
N PRO A 664 -25.11 2.75 -21.49
CA PRO A 664 -26.15 2.60 -22.52
C PRO A 664 -27.57 2.95 -22.06
N ARG A 665 -27.82 3.05 -20.76
CA ARG A 665 -29.12 3.44 -20.18
C ARG A 665 -29.16 4.89 -19.71
N MET A 666 -28.03 5.59 -19.75
CA MET A 666 -27.98 6.99 -19.32
C MET A 666 -28.70 7.89 -20.33
N GLU A 667 -29.56 8.77 -19.82
CA GLU A 667 -30.24 9.82 -20.58
C GLU A 667 -29.82 11.18 -20.01
N ALA A 668 -29.54 12.16 -20.87
CA ALA A 668 -29.33 13.53 -20.41
C ALA A 668 -30.47 14.43 -20.87
N THR A 669 -30.88 15.35 -20.00
CA THR A 669 -31.94 16.31 -20.28
C THR A 669 -31.49 17.73 -20.00
N PHE A 670 -31.69 18.62 -20.95
CA PHE A 670 -31.33 20.03 -20.84
C PHE A 670 -32.59 20.88 -20.82
N ARG A 671 -32.65 21.88 -19.93
CA ARG A 671 -33.71 22.87 -19.96
C ARG A 671 -33.49 23.83 -21.13
N VAL A 672 -34.54 24.04 -21.91
CA VAL A 672 -34.57 25.07 -22.95
C VAL A 672 -35.81 25.92 -22.71
N ALA A 673 -35.59 27.18 -22.35
CA ALA A 673 -36.64 28.16 -22.13
C ALA A 673 -36.74 29.12 -23.32
N ASP A 674 -37.96 29.59 -23.58
CA ASP A 674 -38.26 30.63 -24.56
C ASP A 674 -37.74 30.33 -25.98
N LEU A 675 -37.79 29.05 -26.37
CA LEU A 675 -37.39 28.62 -27.71
C LEU A 675 -38.45 29.07 -28.72
N LEU A 676 -38.07 29.97 -29.63
CA LEU A 676 -38.90 30.36 -30.76
C LEU A 676 -38.79 29.30 -31.87
N THR A 677 -39.83 28.50 -32.05
CA THR A 677 -39.83 27.32 -32.94
C THR A 677 -41.21 27.11 -33.56
N ALA A 678 -41.32 26.25 -34.57
CA ALA A 678 -42.59 25.92 -35.22
C ALA A 678 -42.80 24.41 -35.27
N ASP A 679 -44.07 23.99 -35.23
CA ASP A 679 -44.46 22.61 -35.45
C ASP A 679 -44.38 22.29 -36.94
N LEU A 680 -43.52 21.35 -37.30
CA LEU A 680 -43.30 20.88 -38.66
C LEU A 680 -44.07 19.58 -38.90
N PRO A 681 -44.60 19.35 -40.12
CA PRO A 681 -45.18 18.06 -40.48
C PRO A 681 -44.11 16.97 -40.43
N PHE A 682 -44.37 15.86 -39.71
CA PHE A 682 -43.45 14.73 -39.61
C PHE A 682 -43.98 13.50 -40.36
N HIS A 683 -45.12 12.97 -39.92
CA HIS A 683 -45.88 11.88 -40.55
C HIS A 683 -47.38 12.24 -40.61
N HIS A 684 -48.18 11.44 -41.33
CA HIS A 684 -49.56 11.77 -41.74
C HIS A 684 -50.51 12.31 -40.65
N ASP A 685 -50.21 12.10 -39.34
CA ASP A 685 -50.97 12.65 -38.21
C ASP A 685 -50.10 13.14 -37.02
N THR A 686 -48.79 13.35 -37.21
CA THR A 686 -47.87 13.78 -36.13
C THR A 686 -47.01 14.96 -36.53
N THR A 687 -46.89 15.93 -35.62
CA THR A 687 -46.03 17.11 -35.74
C THR A 687 -44.70 16.90 -35.00
N ALA A 688 -43.60 17.37 -35.59
CA ALA A 688 -42.28 17.41 -34.96
C ALA A 688 -41.88 18.85 -34.65
N LEU A 689 -41.01 19.03 -33.65
CA LEU A 689 -40.46 20.32 -33.31
C LEU A 689 -39.33 20.70 -34.28
N GLY A 690 -39.47 21.84 -34.97
CA GLY A 690 -38.42 22.36 -35.85
C GLY A 690 -37.30 23.06 -35.08
N MET A 691 -36.20 22.37 -34.78
CA MET A 691 -35.03 22.98 -34.14
C MET A 691 -33.72 22.32 -34.57
N PRO A 692 -32.59 23.07 -34.62
CA PRO A 692 -31.29 22.47 -34.81
C PRO A 692 -30.94 21.60 -33.60
N VAL A 693 -30.39 20.41 -33.85
CA VAL A 693 -29.87 19.51 -32.82
C VAL A 693 -28.36 19.64 -32.69
N PRO A 694 -27.79 19.57 -31.48
CA PRO A 694 -26.34 19.59 -31.29
C PRO A 694 -25.67 18.44 -32.05
N THR A 695 -24.65 18.73 -32.84
CA THR A 695 -23.83 17.71 -33.53
C THR A 695 -22.73 17.12 -32.66
N VAL A 696 -22.55 17.65 -31.45
CA VAL A 696 -21.48 17.28 -30.52
C VAL A 696 -21.72 15.91 -29.88
N GLU A 697 -22.99 15.51 -29.72
CA GLU A 697 -23.36 14.21 -29.14
C GLU A 697 -23.90 13.25 -30.19
N PRO A 698 -23.36 12.03 -30.30
CA PRO A 698 -24.01 10.97 -31.04
C PRO A 698 -25.20 10.44 -30.21
N GLY A 699 -26.43 10.74 -30.63
CA GLY A 699 -27.62 10.30 -29.90
C GLY A 699 -28.93 10.59 -30.62
N ALA A 700 -30.01 9.94 -30.16
CA ALA A 700 -31.37 10.26 -30.57
C ALA A 700 -31.92 11.37 -29.67
N TRP A 701 -32.28 12.48 -30.29
CA TRP A 701 -32.77 13.68 -29.63
C TRP A 701 -34.28 13.80 -29.74
N ASP A 702 -34.94 14.09 -28.62
CA ASP A 702 -36.36 14.41 -28.58
C ASP A 702 -36.68 15.58 -27.64
N TRP A 703 -37.82 16.20 -27.86
CA TRP A 703 -38.30 17.32 -27.05
C TRP A 703 -39.32 16.84 -26.03
N LEU A 704 -39.09 17.12 -24.76
CA LEU A 704 -40.07 16.89 -23.69
C LEU A 704 -40.81 18.20 -23.41
N ASP A 705 -42.13 18.18 -23.50
CA ASP A 705 -42.96 19.29 -23.03
C ASP A 705 -42.85 19.47 -21.49
N PRO A 706 -43.43 20.53 -20.90
CA PRO A 706 -43.42 20.72 -19.44
C PRO A 706 -44.04 19.58 -18.62
N LEU A 707 -44.91 18.77 -19.24
CA LEU A 707 -45.55 17.60 -18.64
C LEU A 707 -44.74 16.31 -18.85
N GLY A 708 -43.59 16.37 -19.55
CA GLY A 708 -42.74 15.23 -19.84
C GLY A 708 -43.15 14.42 -21.06
N THR A 709 -44.05 14.91 -21.91
CA THR A 709 -44.48 14.22 -23.13
C THR A 709 -43.43 14.38 -24.23
N PRO A 710 -42.88 13.28 -24.79
CA PRO A 710 -41.89 13.35 -25.85
C PRO A 710 -42.51 13.73 -27.20
N SER A 711 -41.79 14.56 -27.95
CA SER A 711 -42.09 14.99 -29.31
C SER A 711 -40.83 14.84 -30.18
N PRO A 712 -40.93 14.29 -31.39
CA PRO A 712 -39.77 14.15 -32.28
C PRO A 712 -39.23 15.53 -32.68
N ILE A 713 -37.92 15.61 -32.91
CA ILE A 713 -37.26 16.82 -33.41
C ILE A 713 -36.89 16.64 -34.88
N LEU A 714 -37.13 17.68 -35.69
CA LEU A 714 -36.74 17.71 -37.09
C LEU A 714 -35.79 18.89 -37.31
N ASN A 715 -34.58 18.59 -37.79
CA ASN A 715 -33.58 19.62 -38.06
C ASN A 715 -34.02 20.43 -39.30
N PRO A 716 -34.25 21.75 -39.19
CA PRO A 716 -34.75 22.57 -40.29
C PRO A 716 -33.70 22.80 -41.42
N GLY A 717 -32.50 22.23 -41.30
CA GLY A 717 -31.43 22.36 -42.29
C GLY A 717 -30.55 23.61 -42.05
N THR A 718 -29.55 23.82 -42.92
CA THR A 718 -28.54 24.89 -42.77
C THR A 718 -28.87 26.18 -43.54
N GLY A 719 -30.04 26.25 -44.20
CA GLY A 719 -30.45 27.39 -45.02
C GLY A 719 -31.29 28.41 -44.25
N PRO A 720 -31.07 29.73 -44.39
CA PRO A 720 -31.93 30.75 -43.80
C PRO A 720 -33.25 30.83 -44.58
N HIS A 721 -34.27 30.14 -44.08
CA HIS A 721 -35.62 30.17 -44.67
C HIS A 721 -36.64 30.52 -43.58
N PRO A 722 -37.44 31.59 -43.73
CA PRO A 722 -38.58 31.81 -42.87
C PRO A 722 -39.58 30.67 -43.10
N GLY A 723 -39.79 29.83 -42.08
CA GLY A 723 -40.71 28.70 -42.17
C GLY A 723 -42.13 29.13 -42.52
N THR A 724 -42.91 28.23 -43.12
CA THR A 724 -44.31 28.49 -43.52
C THR A 724 -45.29 28.43 -42.34
N ALA A 725 -44.88 27.91 -41.19
CA ALA A 725 -45.67 27.84 -39.97
C ALA A 725 -45.33 29.02 -39.04
N PRO A 726 -46.33 29.63 -38.37
CA PRO A 726 -46.08 30.71 -37.42
C PRO A 726 -45.24 30.20 -36.25
N PRO A 727 -44.15 30.89 -35.88
CA PRO A 727 -43.35 30.47 -34.74
C PRO A 727 -44.11 30.67 -33.43
N THR A 728 -44.00 29.70 -32.55
CA THR A 728 -44.50 29.74 -31.17
C THR A 728 -43.33 29.70 -30.21
N VAL A 729 -43.48 30.39 -29.08
CA VAL A 729 -42.52 30.31 -27.98
C VAL A 729 -42.82 29.03 -27.20
N ARG A 730 -41.83 28.17 -27.04
CA ARG A 730 -41.93 26.93 -26.27
C ARG A 730 -40.88 26.87 -25.17
N THR A 731 -41.30 26.32 -24.04
CA THR A 731 -40.44 25.99 -22.91
C THR A 731 -40.59 24.50 -22.63
N GLY A 732 -39.48 23.82 -22.42
CA GLY A 732 -39.46 22.38 -22.24
C GLY A 732 -38.04 21.87 -22.01
N ARG A 733 -37.80 20.62 -22.39
CA ARG A 733 -36.48 20.01 -22.27
C ARG A 733 -36.08 19.34 -23.55
N LEU A 734 -34.79 19.43 -23.85
CA LEU A 734 -34.16 18.65 -24.88
C LEU A 734 -33.58 17.40 -24.22
N ARG A 735 -33.96 16.20 -24.66
CA ARG A 735 -33.44 14.94 -24.15
C ARG A 735 -32.58 14.26 -25.21
N VAL A 736 -31.45 13.70 -24.79
CA VAL A 736 -30.60 12.82 -25.59
C VAL A 736 -30.59 11.42 -24.99
N THR A 737 -30.76 10.43 -25.85
CA THR A 737 -30.61 9.00 -25.53
C THR A 737 -29.50 8.41 -26.41
N PHE A 738 -28.62 7.61 -25.80
CA PHE A 738 -27.50 7.02 -26.52
C PHE A 738 -27.91 5.64 -27.06
N PRO A 739 -27.77 5.39 -28.38
CA PRO A 739 -28.14 4.10 -28.95
C PRO A 739 -27.26 2.99 -28.37
N HIS A 740 -27.89 1.92 -27.92
CA HIS A 740 -27.21 0.72 -27.42
C HIS A 740 -26.37 0.09 -28.55
N VAL A 741 -25.05 0.26 -28.51
CA VAL A 741 -24.15 -0.53 -29.37
C VAL A 741 -24.04 -1.91 -28.75
N ALA A 742 -24.70 -2.91 -29.32
CA ALA A 742 -24.48 -4.29 -28.90
C ALA A 742 -22.99 -4.65 -29.12
N PRO A 743 -22.32 -5.31 -28.16
CA PRO A 743 -20.95 -5.75 -28.37
C PRO A 743 -20.94 -6.70 -29.57
N THR A 744 -20.26 -6.30 -30.63
CA THR A 744 -19.99 -7.16 -31.78
C THR A 744 -19.20 -8.35 -31.26
N SER A 745 -19.80 -9.54 -31.36
CA SER A 745 -19.13 -10.80 -31.04
C SER A 745 -17.89 -10.88 -31.90
N ALA A 746 -16.72 -10.76 -31.29
CA ALA A 746 -15.45 -11.00 -31.93
C ALA A 746 -15.25 -12.51 -32.16
N ASP A 747 -16.10 -13.10 -33.01
CA ASP A 747 -15.86 -14.41 -33.60
C ASP A 747 -15.28 -14.18 -35.00
N GLY A 748 -14.08 -13.58 -34.99
CA GLY A 748 -13.23 -13.50 -36.17
C GLY A 748 -12.66 -14.89 -36.43
N GLY A 749 -13.34 -15.64 -37.30
CA GLY A 749 -12.88 -16.95 -37.76
C GLY A 749 -11.42 -16.92 -38.19
N ARG A 750 -10.56 -17.59 -37.42
CA ARG A 750 -9.20 -17.97 -37.84
C ARG A 750 -9.33 -18.97 -38.99
N THR A 751 -9.37 -18.46 -40.21
CA THR A 751 -8.98 -19.25 -41.37
C THR A 751 -7.47 -19.41 -41.33
N GLY A 752 -7.03 -20.66 -41.12
CA GLY A 752 -5.62 -21.01 -41.16
C GLY A 752 -5.05 -20.81 -42.55
N LEU A 753 -3.91 -20.12 -42.63
CA LEU A 753 -3.01 -20.19 -43.77
C LEU A 753 -1.70 -20.76 -43.26
N SER A 754 -1.36 -21.94 -43.79
CA SER A 754 -0.08 -22.60 -43.64
C SER A 754 1.00 -21.86 -44.43
N SER A 755 2.10 -21.54 -43.77
CA SER A 755 3.46 -21.59 -44.31
C SER A 755 4.46 -21.40 -43.18
#